data_AF-A0A7I8X0P4-F1
#
_entry.id   AF-A0A7I8X0P4-F1
#
_cell.length_a   1.000
_cell.length_b   1.000
_cell.length_c   1.000
_cell.angle_alpha   90.00
_cell.angle_beta   90.00
_cell.angle_gamma   90.00
#
_symmetry.space_group_name_H-M   'P 1'
#
loop_
_entity.id
_entity.type
_entity.pdbx_description
1 polymer ?
#
loop_
_entity_poly.entity_id
_entity_poly.type
_entity_poly.pdbx_seq_one_letter_code
_entity_poly.pdbx_strand_id
1 'polypeptide(L)'
;MIILKLRLNTKIIVWHSVASKIFIKNCKIDRVVDSGGSCGIYGLEGLMDNKQTSGHHLANVDFYCGWCAGCVETIILFPQSKLIFRQQLLGLAVKDAVTQLKTEGMGLLYRGLLPPLIMRTSTRSIMFGMFDKYKTMLNAQDRPGIASSLTRRHALAAFLAGATEATLCPLERVQVLLQTHAYNHHFRNTQDAFRYVYGFGIHEFYRGLSIIIFRNGLSNSLFFTLREPLRRSFIEELNLHNCTSSAATILANFVSGAILGATISTIFFPVNVVKHRLQSELGTTFQSPFRIFKIVWKERNYSVKELFRGVQLNFTRSLIAWGITNSSSRGVNLMKDAMWRSFVLLASFLLIVESQTPPSPWAQSQALKQQTASIGADHACFPSGPTPPHMAPIATPASMPPPTPFVHSPQAIPGSPIEFPLLNEQTAPSGQVRHSDQGQTREPTPSTVYRRAETSLTQLPLQPGPSFTGDLQIAHPPSPHERDWVLAAGNETAIDNVLAISLMYGGRLASMGFFYRGTDIFYYAIMHKYSGPVFLKPNPYTYTELMRVARENEEVELGLTQLCGQDNGQGKVTFSTYWERIPGISFKIWFPGTREAEIQRVRFESEGYRLTSLCGYSVRNRAQYVGVWSKPTLSNTPYEAYYGLTMTECLEKDKALKAKGYIAIQFRVFNNGNDVLCAAIWEYQPKKWHTIEWGTDLQAIHKKVMQYSNPPARTRLPRQVSHYIDPEQKVTYVVLWSDLHSFRYTNPPEIWTNKSRIPTTYLPGTTDLLKPEQLDFIVKRVEHFMRDLDIPGLSVAISKNERLKFAAGFGYSNIRRQELVTPMHQFRVGSVSKPITAAAILSLVDQGRLRLDQKVFGPDSLFGSEFERKKPYGRFVTDLTVRNLLEHTSGKTPIASQNFNFPFLGGWNNLENDPAWIEPRKSTAELIGMVLESQQLVFKPGKTWIYSNFGYQLLGHIIERISGMSYEEFVKKYVWDRVGVEEIQIARPTIAEKSRREVLYYMSGNRVGFNPYEMPPPERTGPWGGWIASPIELLKMMSHLDGFSYRADLLSPWALKEWVKPSAASNGTYGLGWSINVMGFNGWQHDGRMPGSASMLVRLDNGLEMAVVVNKEYSERDFFHELGYILHHIGQNCEWWSRPDVDLFSMNSLGV
;
A
#
# COMPACT_ATOMS: atom_id res chain seq x y z
N MET A 1 11.00 -19.58 -24.22
CA MET A 1 11.89 -20.43 -23.37
C MET A 1 12.43 -19.74 -22.11
N ILE A 2 12.79 -18.44 -22.14
CA ILE A 2 13.30 -17.69 -20.97
C ILE A 2 12.23 -17.51 -19.86
N ILE A 3 10.95 -17.31 -20.24
CA ILE A 3 9.82 -17.20 -19.31
C ILE A 3 9.48 -18.55 -18.62
N LEU A 4 9.77 -19.67 -19.28
CA LEU A 4 9.54 -21.01 -18.69
C LEU A 4 10.62 -21.38 -17.65
N LYS A 5 11.85 -20.85 -17.78
CA LYS A 5 12.92 -21.01 -16.77
C LYS A 5 12.71 -20.14 -15.52
N LEU A 6 11.93 -19.05 -15.61
CA LEU A 6 11.57 -18.21 -14.46
C LEU A 6 10.55 -18.89 -13.51
N ARG A 7 9.72 -19.83 -14.00
CA ARG A 7 8.73 -20.55 -13.18
C ARG A 7 9.33 -21.61 -12.22
N LEU A 8 10.57 -22.07 -12.46
CA LEU A 8 11.26 -23.00 -11.55
C LEU A 8 12.01 -22.29 -10.40
N ASN A 9 12.26 -20.98 -10.52
CA ASN A 9 13.13 -20.23 -9.59
C ASN A 9 12.37 -19.47 -8.49
N THR A 10 11.05 -19.32 -8.59
CA THR A 10 10.21 -18.87 -7.46
C THR A 10 10.32 -19.84 -6.28
N LYS A 11 10.61 -21.12 -6.54
CA LYS A 11 10.81 -22.13 -5.50
C LYS A 11 12.05 -21.90 -4.64
N ILE A 12 13.09 -21.20 -5.11
CA ILE A 12 14.32 -20.92 -4.33
C ILE A 12 14.12 -19.73 -3.39
N ILE A 13 13.44 -18.67 -3.85
CA ILE A 13 13.06 -17.52 -3.02
C ILE A 13 12.03 -17.93 -1.96
N VAL A 14 11.07 -18.79 -2.34
CA VAL A 14 10.12 -19.40 -1.41
C VAL A 14 10.83 -20.37 -0.46
N TRP A 15 11.76 -21.21 -0.93
CA TRP A 15 12.57 -22.07 -0.05
C TRP A 15 13.37 -21.26 0.97
N HIS A 16 13.87 -20.08 0.60
CA HIS A 16 14.64 -19.25 1.52
C HIS A 16 13.75 -18.50 2.52
N SER A 17 12.60 -17.98 2.08
CA SER A 17 11.61 -17.40 3.00
C SER A 17 11.10 -18.46 3.98
N VAL A 18 10.94 -19.70 3.52
CA VAL A 18 10.52 -20.85 4.33
C VAL A 18 11.65 -21.35 5.23
N ALA A 19 12.89 -21.48 4.77
CA ALA A 19 14.02 -21.90 5.59
C ALA A 19 14.40 -20.85 6.66
N SER A 20 14.35 -19.55 6.32
CA SER A 20 14.52 -18.46 7.28
C SER A 20 13.38 -18.43 8.29
N LYS A 21 12.12 -18.60 7.87
CA LYS A 21 10.97 -18.70 8.79
C LYS A 21 11.02 -19.96 9.65
N ILE A 22 11.45 -21.10 9.11
CA ILE A 22 11.62 -22.36 9.86
C ILE A 22 12.75 -22.23 10.89
N PHE A 23 13.87 -21.60 10.54
CA PHE A 23 14.98 -21.36 11.46
C PHE A 23 14.62 -20.36 12.58
N ILE A 24 13.91 -19.27 12.23
CA ILE A 24 13.40 -18.27 13.18
C ILE A 24 12.36 -18.88 14.14
N LYS A 25 11.45 -19.71 13.61
CA LYS A 25 10.36 -20.36 14.37
C LYS A 25 10.86 -21.51 15.26
N ASN A 26 11.83 -22.32 14.80
CA ASN A 26 12.40 -23.42 15.58
C ASN A 26 13.37 -22.96 16.68
N CYS A 27 14.00 -21.79 16.55
CA CYS A 27 14.86 -21.22 17.60
C CYS A 27 14.09 -20.33 18.61
N LYS A 28 12.75 -20.21 18.50
CA LYS A 28 11.93 -19.26 19.30
C LYS A 28 12.50 -17.83 19.28
N ILE A 29 12.98 -17.37 18.12
CA ILE A 29 13.56 -16.02 17.94
C ILE A 29 12.47 -14.95 17.76
N ASP A 30 11.21 -15.33 17.52
CA ASP A 30 10.10 -14.39 17.33
C ASP A 30 9.94 -13.39 18.49
N ARG A 31 10.21 -13.81 19.74
CA ARG A 31 10.19 -12.89 20.90
C ARG A 31 11.30 -11.83 20.91
N VAL A 32 12.35 -11.95 20.09
CA VAL A 32 13.47 -10.98 20.05
C VAL A 32 13.10 -9.74 19.24
N VAL A 33 12.24 -9.91 18.24
CA VAL A 33 11.73 -8.80 17.43
C VAL A 33 10.64 -8.04 18.19
N ASP A 34 9.87 -8.73 19.04
CA ASP A 34 8.80 -8.12 19.86
C ASP A 34 9.29 -7.57 21.21
N SER A 35 10.45 -7.98 21.73
CA SER A 35 11.02 -7.44 22.98
C SER A 35 12.01 -6.31 22.74
N GLY A 36 11.56 -5.18 22.15
CA GLY A 36 12.25 -3.88 22.22
C GLY A 36 13.74 -3.81 21.87
N GLY A 37 14.29 -4.80 21.16
CA GLY A 37 15.68 -4.83 20.69
C GLY A 37 15.75 -4.12 19.35
N SER A 38 15.79 -2.80 19.40
CA SER A 38 16.02 -1.94 18.24
C SER A 38 17.29 -2.39 17.53
N CYS A 39 17.18 -2.86 16.29
CA CYS A 39 18.30 -2.87 15.34
C CYS A 39 18.66 -1.42 14.92
N GLY A 40 18.67 -0.51 15.90
CA GLY A 40 19.18 0.84 15.84
C GLY A 40 20.64 0.77 16.26
N ILE A 41 21.51 1.24 15.37
CA ILE A 41 22.85 1.65 15.74
C ILE A 41 22.71 2.75 16.82
N TYR A 42 22.82 2.38 18.10
CA TYR A 42 22.66 3.34 19.20
C TYR A 42 23.91 4.18 19.41
N GLY A 43 23.63 5.47 19.53
CA GLY A 43 24.52 6.53 19.94
C GLY A 43 23.75 7.83 19.79
N LEU A 44 22.78 8.07 20.68
CA LEU A 44 22.19 9.37 21.06
C LEU A 44 21.01 9.12 22.03
N GLU A 45 21.33 8.69 23.25
CA GLU A 45 20.47 8.96 24.41
C GLU A 45 20.96 10.25 25.08
N GLY A 46 20.09 11.24 25.04
CA GLY A 46 20.34 12.61 25.49
C GLY A 46 19.39 13.52 24.74
N LEU A 47 18.18 13.70 25.31
CA LEU A 47 17.03 14.50 24.84
C LEU A 47 16.05 13.74 23.93
N MET A 48 15.25 12.83 24.51
CA MET A 48 13.98 12.41 23.94
C MET A 48 12.85 12.69 24.92
N ASP A 49 12.00 13.63 24.55
CA ASP A 49 10.68 13.84 25.14
C ASP A 49 9.63 13.28 24.18
N ASN A 50 8.75 12.45 24.73
CA ASN A 50 7.51 11.86 24.21
C ASN A 50 7.20 11.95 22.70
N LYS A 51 7.54 10.91 21.93
CA LYS A 51 6.83 10.50 20.69
C LYS A 51 6.86 8.97 20.52
N GLN A 52 5.72 8.32 20.77
CA GLN A 52 5.49 6.90 20.49
C GLN A 52 4.80 6.77 19.13
N THR A 53 5.57 6.48 18.08
CA THR A 53 5.08 6.11 16.75
C THR A 53 5.42 4.64 16.46
N SER A 54 4.42 3.89 16.00
CA SER A 54 4.43 2.59 15.30
C SER A 54 5.81 2.00 14.96
N GLY A 55 6.31 1.12 15.85
CA GLY A 55 7.63 0.49 15.73
C GLY A 55 7.80 -0.51 14.58
N HIS A 56 6.74 -1.13 14.06
CA HIS A 56 6.86 -2.24 13.10
C HIS A 56 7.02 -1.80 11.63
N HIS A 57 6.42 -0.68 11.21
CA HIS A 57 6.46 -0.25 9.81
C HIS A 57 7.75 0.51 9.46
N LEU A 58 8.31 1.26 10.43
CA LEU A 58 9.64 1.87 10.32
C LEU A 58 10.73 0.79 10.29
N ALA A 59 10.62 -0.22 11.17
CA ALA A 59 11.56 -1.34 11.22
C ALA A 59 11.62 -2.13 9.90
N ASN A 60 10.48 -2.36 9.24
CA ASN A 60 10.45 -3.06 7.95
C ASN A 60 11.09 -2.24 6.82
N VAL A 61 10.80 -0.93 6.72
CA VAL A 61 11.40 -0.06 5.68
C VAL A 61 12.91 0.11 5.91
N ASP A 62 13.34 0.28 7.15
CA ASP A 62 14.75 0.37 7.51
C ASP A 62 15.48 -0.96 7.27
N PHE A 63 14.81 -2.10 7.51
CA PHE A 63 15.30 -3.43 7.16
C PHE A 63 15.50 -3.59 5.65
N TYR A 64 14.52 -3.23 4.81
CA TYR A 64 14.66 -3.31 3.36
C TYR A 64 15.71 -2.34 2.80
N CYS A 65 15.81 -1.14 3.37
CA CYS A 65 16.83 -0.16 3.00
C CYS A 65 18.24 -0.65 3.36
N GLY A 66 18.42 -1.18 4.57
CA GLY A 66 19.65 -1.83 5.01
C GLY A 66 19.99 -3.08 4.20
N TRP A 67 18.98 -3.83 3.78
CA TRP A 67 19.11 -5.01 2.91
C TRP A 67 19.64 -4.64 1.54
N CYS A 68 19.02 -3.65 0.87
CA CYS A 68 19.46 -3.15 -0.43
C CYS A 68 20.87 -2.57 -0.36
N ALA A 69 21.20 -1.79 0.67
CA ALA A 69 22.55 -1.26 0.89
C ALA A 69 23.59 -2.37 1.06
N GLY A 70 23.28 -3.40 1.87
CA GLY A 70 24.16 -4.55 2.08
C GLY A 70 24.37 -5.39 0.82
N CYS A 71 23.35 -5.55 -0.03
CA CYS A 71 23.45 -6.23 -1.31
C CYS A 71 24.39 -5.47 -2.27
N VAL A 72 24.15 -4.16 -2.46
CA VAL A 72 24.99 -3.31 -3.32
C VAL A 72 26.44 -3.29 -2.85
N GLU A 73 26.68 -3.14 -1.55
CA GLU A 73 28.02 -3.22 -0.94
C GLU A 73 28.70 -4.56 -1.26
N THR A 74 27.97 -5.66 -1.08
CA THR A 74 28.50 -7.02 -1.29
C THR A 74 28.87 -7.26 -2.75
N ILE A 75 28.05 -6.79 -3.69
CA ILE A 75 28.30 -6.91 -5.13
C ILE A 75 29.55 -6.12 -5.52
N ILE A 76 29.60 -4.84 -5.17
CA ILE A 76 30.71 -3.94 -5.55
C ILE A 76 32.03 -4.46 -5.00
N LEU A 77 32.04 -4.95 -3.76
CA LEU A 77 33.25 -5.42 -3.08
C LEU A 77 33.54 -6.92 -3.33
N PHE A 78 32.73 -7.64 -4.11
CA PHE A 78 32.91 -9.08 -4.32
C PHE A 78 34.19 -9.43 -5.08
N PRO A 79 34.57 -8.75 -6.18
CA PRO A 79 35.81 -9.05 -6.89
C PRO A 79 37.05 -8.89 -6.00
N GLN A 80 37.08 -7.83 -5.19
CA GLN A 80 38.12 -7.60 -4.19
C GLN A 80 38.11 -8.70 -3.11
N SER A 81 36.94 -9.14 -2.67
CA SER A 81 36.81 -10.25 -1.71
C SER A 81 37.34 -11.57 -2.26
N LYS A 82 37.09 -11.87 -3.56
CA LYS A 82 37.61 -13.07 -4.22
C LYS A 82 39.14 -13.04 -4.37
N LEU A 83 39.71 -11.86 -4.63
CA LEU A 83 41.16 -11.66 -4.62
C LEU A 83 41.75 -11.90 -3.23
N ILE A 84 41.19 -11.30 -2.18
CA ILE A 84 41.63 -11.51 -0.79
C ILE A 84 41.54 -13.00 -0.41
N PHE A 85 40.45 -13.68 -0.81
CA PHE A 85 40.27 -15.10 -0.59
C PHE A 85 41.40 -15.94 -1.23
N ARG A 86 41.80 -15.65 -2.47
CA ARG A 86 42.94 -16.31 -3.14
C ARG A 86 44.24 -16.09 -2.39
N GLN A 87 44.49 -14.87 -1.92
CA GLN A 87 45.68 -14.55 -1.14
C GLN A 87 45.69 -15.27 0.21
N GLN A 88 44.55 -15.33 0.89
CA GLN A 88 44.41 -16.04 2.17
C GLN A 88 44.62 -17.55 1.99
N LEU A 89 43.95 -18.17 1.01
CA LEU A 89 44.00 -19.60 0.79
C LEU A 89 45.38 -20.07 0.28
N LEU A 90 45.93 -19.38 -0.74
CA LEU A 90 47.10 -19.85 -1.48
C LEU A 90 48.39 -19.07 -1.17
N GLY A 91 48.33 -17.90 -0.53
CA GLY A 91 49.52 -17.10 -0.20
C GLY A 91 50.10 -16.33 -1.39
N LEU A 92 49.30 -16.13 -2.44
CA LEU A 92 49.73 -15.49 -3.68
C LEU A 92 49.92 -13.98 -3.52
N ALA A 93 50.82 -13.40 -4.33
CA ALA A 93 50.89 -11.96 -4.50
C ALA A 93 49.64 -11.46 -5.25
N VAL A 94 49.30 -10.16 -5.08
CA VAL A 94 48.12 -9.56 -5.73
C VAL A 94 48.19 -9.72 -7.25
N LYS A 95 49.38 -9.52 -7.84
CA LYS A 95 49.60 -9.67 -9.29
C LYS A 95 49.27 -11.09 -9.76
N ASP A 96 49.75 -12.10 -9.04
CA ASP A 96 49.53 -13.51 -9.40
C ASP A 96 48.07 -13.92 -9.22
N ALA A 97 47.41 -13.45 -8.16
CA ALA A 97 45.99 -13.68 -7.92
C ALA A 97 45.12 -13.02 -9.01
N VAL A 98 45.48 -11.82 -9.48
CA VAL A 98 44.81 -11.14 -10.59
C VAL A 98 45.04 -11.89 -11.90
N THR A 99 46.27 -12.33 -12.18
CA THR A 99 46.59 -13.12 -13.37
C THR A 99 45.80 -14.43 -13.38
N GLN A 100 45.74 -15.15 -12.25
CA GLN A 100 44.94 -16.37 -12.12
C GLN A 100 43.44 -16.13 -12.39
N LEU A 101 42.87 -15.06 -11.82
CA LEU A 101 41.46 -14.71 -12.08
C LEU A 101 41.22 -14.28 -13.53
N LYS A 102 42.18 -13.59 -14.17
CA LYS A 102 42.10 -13.26 -15.60
C LYS A 102 42.11 -14.51 -16.46
N THR A 103 42.93 -15.51 -16.13
CA THR A 103 42.98 -16.79 -16.86
C THR A 103 41.73 -17.66 -16.65
N GLU A 104 41.06 -17.54 -15.50
CA GLU A 104 39.77 -18.21 -15.23
C GLU A 104 38.59 -17.62 -16.04
N GLY A 105 38.76 -16.42 -16.60
CA GLY A 105 37.73 -15.71 -17.36
C GLY A 105 36.74 -14.93 -16.49
N MET A 106 36.18 -13.86 -17.08
CA MET A 106 35.28 -12.92 -16.38
C MET A 106 33.99 -13.57 -15.86
N GLY A 107 33.55 -14.68 -16.47
CA GLY A 107 32.36 -15.44 -16.04
C GLY A 107 32.48 -16.06 -14.65
N LEU A 108 33.70 -16.41 -14.21
CA LEU A 108 33.94 -16.99 -12.88
C LEU A 108 34.20 -15.92 -11.80
N LEU A 109 34.35 -14.64 -12.14
CA LEU A 109 34.71 -13.58 -11.20
C LEU A 109 33.70 -13.43 -10.05
N TYR A 110 32.40 -13.59 -10.33
CA TYR A 110 31.31 -13.47 -9.36
C TYR A 110 30.78 -14.81 -8.84
N ARG A 111 31.50 -15.91 -9.12
CA ARG A 111 31.11 -17.24 -8.66
C ARG A 111 31.19 -17.34 -7.14
N GLY A 112 30.11 -17.84 -6.52
CA GLY A 112 29.96 -17.88 -5.07
C GLY A 112 29.46 -16.58 -4.43
N LEU A 113 28.87 -15.67 -5.21
CA LEU A 113 28.26 -14.41 -4.72
C LEU A 113 26.91 -14.63 -4.01
N LEU A 114 26.14 -15.65 -4.37
CA LEU A 114 24.81 -15.87 -3.80
C LEU A 114 24.83 -16.15 -2.28
N PRO A 115 25.70 -17.04 -1.73
CA PRO A 115 25.77 -17.24 -0.29
C PRO A 115 26.05 -15.97 0.54
N PRO A 116 27.01 -15.09 0.19
CA PRO A 116 27.21 -13.85 0.95
C PRO A 116 26.07 -12.84 0.78
N LEU A 117 25.36 -12.78 -0.35
CA LEU A 117 24.17 -11.94 -0.50
C LEU A 117 23.05 -12.34 0.48
N ILE A 118 22.87 -13.64 0.67
CA ILE A 118 21.93 -14.21 1.64
C ILE A 118 22.41 -13.94 3.08
N MET A 119 23.70 -14.17 3.32
CA MET A 119 24.28 -14.18 4.66
C MET A 119 24.43 -12.79 5.26
N ARG A 120 24.82 -11.78 4.47
CA ARG A 120 25.21 -10.43 4.92
C ARG A 120 24.12 -9.69 5.69
N THR A 121 22.87 -9.98 5.38
CA THR A 121 21.70 -9.27 5.89
C THR A 121 21.17 -9.97 7.13
N SER A 122 21.10 -11.30 7.08
CA SER A 122 20.83 -12.16 8.24
C SER A 122 21.86 -11.94 9.35
N THR A 123 23.14 -11.81 8.99
CA THR A 123 24.27 -11.61 9.91
C THR A 123 24.12 -10.34 10.75
N ARG A 124 23.85 -9.18 10.13
CA ARG A 124 23.77 -7.91 10.86
C ARG A 124 22.54 -7.85 11.76
N SER A 125 21.40 -8.34 11.30
CA SER A 125 20.18 -8.42 12.10
C SER A 125 20.34 -9.38 13.29
N ILE A 126 20.97 -10.54 13.08
CA ILE A 126 21.28 -11.48 14.17
C ILE A 126 22.27 -10.82 15.16
N MET A 127 23.34 -10.20 14.67
CA MET A 127 24.36 -9.58 15.51
C MET A 127 23.79 -8.48 16.41
N PHE A 128 23.10 -7.48 15.85
CA PHE A 128 22.55 -6.37 16.65
C PHE A 128 21.35 -6.82 17.50
N GLY A 129 20.41 -7.59 16.93
CA GLY A 129 19.22 -8.03 17.67
C GLY A 129 19.53 -8.98 18.82
N MET A 130 20.47 -9.92 18.63
CA MET A 130 20.88 -10.84 19.71
C MET A 130 21.74 -10.14 20.75
N PHE A 131 22.53 -9.14 20.35
CA PHE A 131 23.30 -8.35 21.30
C PHE A 131 22.42 -7.62 22.31
N ASP A 132 21.33 -6.97 21.87
CA ASP A 132 20.39 -6.29 22.77
C ASP A 132 19.70 -7.27 23.72
N LYS A 133 19.35 -8.46 23.21
CA LYS A 133 18.78 -9.52 24.03
C LYS A 133 19.76 -10.03 25.09
N TYR A 134 21.00 -10.33 24.71
CA TYR A 134 22.02 -10.80 25.66
C TYR A 134 22.43 -9.72 26.66
N LYS A 135 22.47 -8.44 26.28
CA LYS A 135 22.67 -7.33 27.22
C LYS A 135 21.60 -7.29 28.30
N THR A 136 20.33 -7.47 27.90
CA THR A 136 19.20 -7.50 28.83
C THR A 136 19.27 -8.74 29.73
N MET A 137 19.55 -9.92 29.18
CA MET A 137 19.68 -11.16 29.95
C MET A 137 20.85 -11.15 30.95
N LEU A 138 21.96 -10.49 30.62
CA LEU A 138 23.16 -10.41 31.46
C LEU A 138 23.15 -9.19 32.41
N ASN A 139 22.05 -8.43 32.47
CA ASN A 139 21.96 -7.17 33.23
C ASN A 139 23.15 -6.23 32.94
N ALA A 140 23.50 -6.08 31.67
CA ALA A 140 24.59 -5.25 31.16
C ALA A 140 24.09 -3.91 30.57
N GLN A 141 22.95 -3.41 31.05
CA GLN A 141 22.35 -2.15 30.59
C GLN A 141 23.14 -0.93 31.08
N ASP A 142 23.09 0.14 30.28
CA ASP A 142 23.89 1.35 30.48
C ASP A 142 23.36 2.13 31.70
N ARG A 143 24.22 2.37 32.69
CA ARG A 143 23.88 3.21 33.87
C ARG A 143 24.35 4.65 33.64
N PRO A 144 23.53 5.66 33.95
CA PRO A 144 23.93 7.06 33.77
C PRO A 144 25.16 7.38 34.62
N GLY A 145 26.22 7.90 33.97
CA GLY A 145 27.47 8.32 34.61
C GLY A 145 28.67 7.35 34.51
N ILE A 146 28.49 6.12 34.03
CA ILE A 146 29.59 5.16 33.80
C ILE A 146 29.59 4.76 32.32
N ALA A 147 30.74 4.85 31.65
CA ALA A 147 30.90 4.30 30.29
C ALA A 147 30.77 2.77 30.34
N SER A 148 29.55 2.27 30.20
CA SER A 148 29.15 0.86 30.29
C SER A 148 29.76 -0.04 29.21
N SER A 149 30.28 0.55 28.12
CA SER A 149 30.84 -0.17 26.97
C SER A 149 32.06 -1.03 27.31
N LEU A 150 32.77 -0.76 28.41
CA LEU A 150 33.97 -1.49 28.84
C LEU A 150 33.72 -2.59 29.89
N THR A 151 32.45 -2.88 30.24
CA THR A 151 32.16 -3.89 31.25
C THR A 151 32.34 -5.32 30.72
N ARG A 152 32.84 -6.24 31.56
CA ARG A 152 32.99 -7.67 31.22
C ARG A 152 31.68 -8.32 30.73
N ARG A 153 30.53 -7.86 31.24
CA ARG A 153 29.20 -8.35 30.86
C ARG A 153 28.78 -7.87 29.47
N HIS A 154 29.13 -6.64 29.09
CA HIS A 154 28.88 -6.09 27.76
C HIS A 154 29.73 -6.80 26.70
N ALA A 155 31.01 -7.05 27.00
CA ALA A 155 31.87 -7.88 26.16
C ALA A 155 31.33 -9.31 26.00
N LEU A 156 30.86 -9.94 27.09
CA LEU A 156 30.25 -11.27 27.03
C LEU A 156 28.96 -11.30 26.19
N ALA A 157 28.09 -10.28 26.31
CA ALA A 157 26.89 -10.16 25.48
C ALA A 157 27.24 -10.07 23.98
N ALA A 158 28.26 -9.28 23.64
CA ALA A 158 28.76 -9.14 22.27
C ALA A 158 29.40 -10.44 21.74
N PHE A 159 30.12 -11.16 22.61
CA PHE A 159 30.67 -12.48 22.27
C PHE A 159 29.57 -13.48 21.92
N LEU A 160 28.52 -13.56 22.75
CA LEU A 160 27.38 -14.46 22.52
C LEU A 160 26.62 -14.09 21.24
N ALA A 161 26.45 -12.80 20.95
CA ALA A 161 25.85 -12.35 19.69
C ALA A 161 26.68 -12.80 18.47
N GLY A 162 28.01 -12.67 18.53
CA GLY A 162 28.90 -13.19 17.49
C GLY A 162 28.93 -14.72 17.39
N ALA A 163 28.77 -15.42 18.51
CA ALA A 163 28.63 -16.88 18.49
C ALA A 163 27.33 -17.31 17.79
N THR A 164 26.22 -16.58 17.99
CA THR A 164 24.95 -16.86 17.31
C THR A 164 25.02 -16.59 15.81
N GLU A 165 25.81 -15.61 15.37
CA GLU A 165 26.09 -15.37 13.95
C GLU A 165 26.75 -16.60 13.27
N ALA A 166 27.56 -17.37 14.02
CA ALA A 166 28.22 -18.56 13.51
C ALA A 166 27.25 -19.68 13.07
N THR A 167 25.94 -19.57 13.41
CA THR A 167 24.90 -20.46 12.88
C THR A 167 24.77 -20.40 11.36
N LEU A 168 25.21 -19.31 10.72
CA LEU A 168 25.26 -19.14 9.26
C LEU A 168 26.48 -19.83 8.61
N CYS A 169 27.28 -20.59 9.37
CA CYS A 169 28.42 -21.37 8.90
C CYS A 169 28.16 -22.20 7.62
N PRO A 170 27.00 -22.85 7.41
CA PRO A 170 26.71 -23.58 6.17
C PRO A 170 26.82 -22.71 4.90
N LEU A 171 26.44 -21.43 4.97
CA LEU A 171 26.54 -20.49 3.85
C LEU A 171 28.00 -20.05 3.63
N GLU A 172 28.77 -19.78 4.70
CA GLU A 172 30.21 -19.52 4.59
C GLU A 172 30.94 -20.71 3.97
N ARG A 173 30.58 -21.94 4.37
CA ARG A 173 31.16 -23.17 3.87
C ARG A 173 30.95 -23.34 2.37
N VAL A 174 29.71 -23.21 1.90
CA VAL A 174 29.39 -23.31 0.47
C VAL A 174 30.04 -22.19 -0.33
N GLN A 175 30.13 -20.97 0.23
CA GLN A 175 30.87 -19.88 -0.39
C GLN A 175 32.34 -20.24 -0.65
N VAL A 176 33.04 -20.76 0.37
CA VAL A 176 34.47 -21.10 0.25
C VAL A 176 34.70 -22.19 -0.80
N LEU A 177 33.85 -23.21 -0.84
CA LEU A 177 33.94 -24.28 -1.84
C LEU A 177 33.74 -23.76 -3.27
N LEU A 178 32.72 -22.91 -3.49
CA LEU A 178 32.46 -22.31 -4.81
C LEU A 178 33.56 -21.35 -5.27
N GLN A 179 34.27 -20.71 -4.33
CA GLN A 179 35.37 -19.80 -4.63
C GLN A 179 36.71 -20.52 -4.79
N THR A 180 36.85 -21.78 -4.36
CA THR A 180 38.10 -22.55 -4.43
C THR A 180 38.35 -23.08 -5.84
N HIS A 181 39.54 -22.80 -6.40
CA HIS A 181 39.88 -23.10 -7.80
C HIS A 181 39.69 -24.60 -8.14
N ALA A 182 40.09 -25.51 -7.24
CA ALA A 182 39.95 -26.95 -7.42
C ALA A 182 38.51 -27.41 -7.71
N TYR A 183 37.50 -26.64 -7.28
CA TYR A 183 36.10 -26.98 -7.45
C TYR A 183 35.37 -26.13 -8.50
N ASN A 184 36.10 -25.30 -9.28
CA ASN A 184 35.51 -24.47 -10.32
C ASN A 184 34.69 -25.28 -11.33
N HIS A 185 35.11 -26.52 -11.63
CA HIS A 185 34.42 -27.44 -12.55
C HIS A 185 33.61 -28.55 -11.84
N HIS A 186 33.73 -28.67 -10.51
CA HIS A 186 33.04 -29.72 -9.74
C HIS A 186 31.61 -29.35 -9.40
N PHE A 187 31.37 -28.09 -9.03
CA PHE A 187 30.02 -27.60 -8.74
C PHE A 187 29.46 -26.89 -9.97
N ARG A 188 28.15 -26.97 -10.20
CA ARG A 188 27.51 -26.15 -11.24
C ARG A 188 27.12 -24.78 -10.69
N ASN A 189 26.45 -24.77 -9.54
CA ASN A 189 25.94 -23.57 -8.89
C ASN A 189 25.86 -23.77 -7.36
N THR A 190 25.33 -22.77 -6.66
CA THR A 190 25.18 -22.77 -5.21
C THR A 190 24.33 -23.94 -4.69
N GLN A 191 23.21 -24.23 -5.35
CA GLN A 191 22.31 -25.32 -4.95
C GLN A 191 22.97 -26.70 -5.12
N ASP A 192 23.73 -26.88 -6.20
CA ASP A 192 24.47 -28.11 -6.49
C ASP A 192 25.56 -28.36 -5.43
N ALA A 193 26.29 -27.32 -5.03
CA ALA A 193 27.25 -27.40 -3.94
C ALA A 193 26.58 -27.78 -2.60
N PHE A 194 25.41 -27.22 -2.28
CA PHE A 194 24.64 -27.64 -1.09
C PHE A 194 24.26 -29.12 -1.13
N ARG A 195 23.73 -29.62 -2.25
CA ARG A 195 23.35 -31.04 -2.39
C ARG A 195 24.55 -31.96 -2.28
N TYR A 196 25.67 -31.58 -2.89
CA TYR A 196 26.88 -32.38 -2.87
C TYR A 196 27.49 -32.47 -1.47
N VAL A 197 27.55 -31.35 -0.73
CA VAL A 197 28.02 -31.35 0.67
C VAL A 197 27.10 -32.16 1.57
N TYR A 198 25.78 -32.10 1.35
CA TYR A 198 24.81 -32.92 2.09
C TYR A 198 25.07 -34.42 1.97
N GLY A 199 25.63 -34.88 0.84
CA GLY A 199 26.03 -36.28 0.64
C GLY A 199 27.07 -36.81 1.64
N PHE A 200 27.84 -35.93 2.29
CA PHE A 200 28.79 -36.27 3.35
C PHE A 200 28.20 -36.15 4.76
N GLY A 201 26.92 -35.80 4.87
CA GLY A 201 26.19 -35.61 6.14
C GLY A 201 26.17 -34.15 6.63
N ILE A 202 25.23 -33.86 7.55
CA ILE A 202 24.97 -32.49 8.01
C ILE A 202 26.16 -31.83 8.73
N HIS A 203 27.01 -32.63 9.38
CA HIS A 203 28.20 -32.14 10.09
C HIS A 203 29.20 -31.46 9.14
N GLU A 204 29.22 -31.84 7.86
CA GLU A 204 30.14 -31.29 6.87
C GLU A 204 29.89 -29.79 6.57
N PHE A 205 28.66 -29.32 6.77
CA PHE A 205 28.32 -27.90 6.66
C PHE A 205 28.94 -27.03 7.77
N TYR A 206 29.28 -27.65 8.90
CA TYR A 206 29.79 -26.96 10.08
C TYR A 206 31.31 -27.09 10.24
N ARG A 207 32.02 -27.49 9.17
CA ARG A 207 33.48 -27.51 9.14
C ARG A 207 34.03 -26.10 9.39
N GLY A 208 34.84 -25.98 10.45
CA GLY A 208 35.40 -24.69 10.89
C GLY A 208 34.50 -23.88 11.83
N LEU A 209 33.38 -24.44 12.33
CA LEU A 209 32.49 -23.72 13.24
C LEU A 209 33.20 -23.15 14.48
N SER A 210 34.13 -23.90 15.09
CA SER A 210 34.88 -23.45 16.27
C SER A 210 35.74 -22.21 16.01
N ILE A 211 36.42 -22.14 14.87
CA ILE A 211 37.24 -20.97 14.50
C ILE A 211 36.36 -19.78 14.09
N ILE A 212 35.15 -20.03 13.59
CA ILE A 212 34.14 -19.00 13.26
C ILE A 212 33.54 -18.39 14.53
N ILE A 213 33.17 -19.21 15.52
CA ILE A 213 32.70 -18.73 16.83
C ILE A 213 33.78 -17.87 17.49
N PHE A 214 35.04 -18.34 17.47
CA PHE A 214 36.16 -17.59 18.02
C PHE A 214 36.34 -16.23 17.32
N ARG A 215 36.35 -16.23 15.98
CA ARG A 215 36.45 -15.00 15.17
C ARG A 215 35.31 -14.03 15.49
N ASN A 216 34.07 -14.47 15.31
CA ASN A 216 32.88 -13.61 15.41
C ASN A 216 32.65 -13.11 16.84
N GLY A 217 32.80 -14.00 17.83
CA GLY A 217 32.62 -13.64 19.23
C GLY A 217 33.61 -12.57 19.66
N LEU A 218 34.91 -12.75 19.39
CA LEU A 218 35.92 -11.77 19.78
C LEU A 218 35.87 -10.49 18.94
N SER A 219 35.62 -10.59 17.63
CA SER A 219 35.51 -9.39 16.78
C SER A 219 34.34 -8.50 17.21
N ASN A 220 33.19 -9.11 17.52
CA ASN A 220 32.02 -8.37 17.96
C ASN A 220 32.23 -7.81 19.36
N SER A 221 32.89 -8.56 20.25
CA SER A 221 33.31 -8.04 21.56
C SER A 221 34.13 -6.76 21.41
N LEU A 222 35.21 -6.80 20.62
CA LEU A 222 36.05 -5.61 20.39
C LEU A 222 35.27 -4.46 19.74
N PHE A 223 34.41 -4.76 18.76
CA PHE A 223 33.64 -3.73 18.05
C PHE A 223 32.67 -3.01 18.99
N PHE A 224 31.83 -3.74 19.71
CA PHE A 224 30.83 -3.13 20.58
C PHE A 224 31.44 -2.46 21.82
N THR A 225 32.58 -2.95 22.34
CA THR A 225 33.22 -2.34 23.52
C THR A 225 34.00 -1.07 23.19
N LEU A 226 34.69 -1.03 22.03
CA LEU A 226 35.62 0.06 21.68
C LEU A 226 35.00 1.17 20.82
N ARG A 227 33.82 0.92 20.24
CA ARG A 227 33.15 1.88 19.34
C ARG A 227 32.89 3.24 19.99
N GLU A 228 32.26 3.23 21.17
CA GLU A 228 31.83 4.47 21.82
C GLU A 228 33.01 5.30 22.37
N PRO A 229 34.03 4.70 23.04
CA PRO A 229 35.25 5.42 23.41
C PRO A 229 35.94 6.07 22.21
N LEU A 230 36.12 5.34 21.10
CA LEU A 230 36.77 5.86 19.90
C LEU A 230 35.97 7.00 19.25
N ARG A 231 34.64 6.90 19.24
CA ARG A 231 33.77 7.96 18.73
C ARG A 231 33.93 9.26 19.53
N ARG A 232 34.03 9.17 20.86
CA ARG A 232 34.19 10.34 21.75
C ARG A 232 35.53 11.03 21.56
N SER A 233 36.62 10.26 21.57
CA SER A 233 37.97 10.81 21.32
C SER A 233 38.07 11.53 19.97
N PHE A 234 37.41 10.99 18.93
CA PHE A 234 37.42 11.61 17.61
C PHE A 234 36.65 12.94 17.54
N ILE A 235 35.58 13.09 18.34
CA ILE A 235 34.80 14.33 18.42
C ILE A 235 35.57 15.42 19.20
N GLU A 236 36.27 15.01 20.25
CA GLU A 236 37.11 15.88 21.08
C GLU A 236 38.34 16.39 20.31
N GLU A 237 39.09 15.52 19.61
CA GLU A 237 40.29 15.92 18.85
C GLU A 237 39.99 16.84 17.66
N LEU A 238 38.85 16.67 16.98
CA LEU A 238 38.47 17.51 15.83
C LEU A 238 37.75 18.81 16.23
N ASN A 239 37.63 19.09 17.53
CA ASN A 239 36.98 20.29 18.08
C ASN A 239 35.54 20.51 17.53
N LEU A 240 34.83 19.41 17.23
CA LEU A 240 33.53 19.42 16.57
C LEU A 240 32.37 19.76 17.51
N HIS A 241 32.63 20.08 18.78
CA HIS A 241 31.62 20.42 19.79
C HIS A 241 30.75 21.63 19.40
N ASN A 242 31.27 22.56 18.59
CA ASN A 242 30.54 23.74 18.10
C ASN A 242 29.89 23.56 16.71
N CYS A 243 30.11 22.43 16.03
CA CYS A 243 29.50 22.13 14.74
C CYS A 243 28.27 21.20 14.92
N THR A 244 27.10 21.78 15.14
CA THR A 244 25.81 21.04 15.19
C THR A 244 25.30 20.63 13.79
N SER A 245 26.21 20.39 12.83
CA SER A 245 25.82 19.89 11.51
C SER A 245 25.64 18.37 11.58
N SER A 246 24.51 17.87 11.07
CA SER A 246 24.26 16.43 10.91
C SER A 246 25.43 15.75 10.17
N ALA A 247 26.09 16.46 9.27
CA ALA A 247 27.25 15.99 8.52
C ALA A 247 28.49 15.71 9.38
N ALA A 248 28.79 16.54 10.40
CA ALA A 248 29.93 16.31 11.29
C ALA A 248 29.74 15.06 12.17
N THR A 249 28.52 14.86 12.69
CA THR A 249 28.19 13.66 13.47
C THR A 249 28.16 12.40 12.59
N ILE A 250 27.67 12.50 11.36
CA ILE A 250 27.71 11.42 10.36
C ILE A 250 29.16 11.08 10.00
N LEU A 251 30.01 12.08 9.77
CA LEU A 251 31.41 11.89 9.45
C LEU A 251 32.16 11.24 10.62
N ALA A 252 31.92 11.68 11.86
CA ALA A 252 32.51 11.07 13.05
C ALA A 252 32.06 9.60 13.23
N ASN A 253 30.78 9.29 13.02
CA ASN A 253 30.25 7.92 13.07
C ASN A 253 30.79 7.03 11.94
N PHE A 254 30.93 7.59 10.74
CA PHE A 254 31.52 6.90 9.58
C PHE A 254 32.99 6.58 9.84
N VAL A 255 33.79 7.57 10.21
CA VAL A 255 35.24 7.44 10.36
C VAL A 255 35.60 6.54 11.55
N SER A 256 35.00 6.75 12.72
CA SER A 256 35.25 5.91 13.90
C SER A 256 34.85 4.44 13.66
N GLY A 257 33.69 4.21 13.05
CA GLY A 257 33.23 2.87 12.71
C GLY A 257 34.05 2.19 11.61
N ALA A 258 34.48 2.93 10.59
CA ALA A 258 35.30 2.42 9.49
C ALA A 258 36.72 2.06 9.93
N ILE A 259 37.37 2.92 10.72
CA ILE A 259 38.72 2.68 11.25
C ILE A 259 38.71 1.50 12.22
N LEU A 260 37.75 1.46 13.15
CA LEU A 260 37.62 0.35 14.11
C LEU A 260 37.37 -0.97 13.39
N GLY A 261 36.42 -1.00 12.45
CA GLY A 261 36.12 -2.20 11.65
C GLY A 261 37.30 -2.69 10.81
N ALA A 262 38.06 -1.78 10.20
CA ALA A 262 39.27 -2.13 9.43
C ALA A 262 40.41 -2.65 10.32
N THR A 263 40.55 -2.10 11.53
CA THR A 263 41.55 -2.52 12.52
C THR A 263 41.23 -3.92 13.06
N ILE A 264 40.00 -4.17 13.48
CA ILE A 264 39.56 -5.49 13.94
C ILE A 264 39.71 -6.54 12.83
N SER A 265 39.31 -6.21 11.61
CA SER A 265 39.46 -7.08 10.44
C SER A 265 40.92 -7.44 10.16
N THR A 266 41.84 -6.53 10.45
CA THR A 266 43.28 -6.77 10.35
C THR A 266 43.77 -7.70 11.43
N ILE A 267 43.40 -7.46 12.70
CA ILE A 267 43.76 -8.34 13.84
C ILE A 267 43.33 -9.78 13.59
N PHE A 268 42.11 -10.00 13.07
CA PHE A 268 41.58 -11.34 12.79
C PHE A 268 41.92 -11.88 11.39
N PHE A 269 42.80 -11.21 10.63
CA PHE A 269 43.19 -11.67 9.29
C PHE A 269 43.80 -13.10 9.30
N PRO A 270 44.74 -13.46 10.19
CA PRO A 270 45.28 -14.81 10.27
C PRO A 270 44.23 -15.88 10.62
N VAL A 271 43.24 -15.52 11.44
CA VAL A 271 42.13 -16.42 11.82
C VAL A 271 41.29 -16.75 10.59
N ASN A 272 41.06 -15.77 9.70
CA ASN A 272 40.37 -15.99 8.43
C ASN A 272 41.18 -16.86 7.45
N VAL A 273 42.52 -16.77 7.45
CA VAL A 273 43.38 -17.67 6.66
C VAL A 273 43.17 -19.12 7.07
N VAL A 274 43.23 -19.40 8.38
CA VAL A 274 43.01 -20.75 8.93
C VAL A 274 41.58 -21.24 8.64
N LYS A 275 40.58 -20.36 8.79
CA LYS A 275 39.18 -20.66 8.47
C LYS A 275 39.01 -21.07 7.00
N HIS A 276 39.55 -20.30 6.06
CA HIS A 276 39.42 -20.60 4.63
C HIS A 276 40.15 -21.90 4.26
N ARG A 277 41.31 -22.19 4.86
CA ARG A 277 41.99 -23.48 4.66
C ARG A 277 41.12 -24.64 5.15
N LEU A 278 40.61 -24.58 6.37
CA LEU A 278 39.67 -25.57 6.93
C LEU A 278 38.43 -25.76 6.05
N GLN A 279 37.85 -24.67 5.57
CA GLN A 279 36.63 -24.69 4.75
C GLN A 279 36.89 -24.95 3.25
N SER A 280 38.14 -25.15 2.83
CA SER A 280 38.47 -25.47 1.43
C SER A 280 38.62 -26.96 1.16
N GLU A 281 38.76 -27.80 2.18
CA GLU A 281 38.84 -29.26 2.02
C GLU A 281 37.45 -29.88 2.07
N LEU A 282 37.18 -30.95 1.32
CA LEU A 282 35.88 -31.62 1.27
C LEU A 282 36.04 -33.13 1.49
N GLY A 283 35.22 -33.70 2.37
CA GLY A 283 35.19 -35.16 2.62
C GLY A 283 36.40 -35.71 3.39
N THR A 284 37.26 -34.84 3.93
CA THR A 284 38.43 -35.23 4.74
C THR A 284 38.09 -35.29 6.24
N THR A 285 38.93 -35.90 7.07
CA THR A 285 38.74 -35.88 8.53
C THR A 285 38.74 -34.46 9.09
N PHE A 286 37.92 -34.17 10.10
CA PHE A 286 37.86 -32.85 10.73
C PHE A 286 39.16 -32.55 11.48
N GLN A 287 39.98 -31.65 10.94
CA GLN A 287 41.24 -31.24 11.56
C GLN A 287 41.03 -30.10 12.56
N SER A 288 41.84 -30.07 13.62
CA SER A 288 41.77 -28.96 14.58
C SER A 288 42.31 -27.65 13.97
N PRO A 289 41.73 -26.48 14.32
CA PRO A 289 42.24 -25.19 13.83
C PRO A 289 43.71 -24.94 14.16
N PHE A 290 44.18 -25.42 15.31
CA PHE A 290 45.59 -25.34 15.70
C PHE A 290 46.51 -26.15 14.78
N ARG A 291 46.08 -27.33 14.35
CA ARG A 291 46.84 -28.15 13.39
C ARG A 291 46.92 -27.46 12.03
N ILE A 292 45.80 -26.94 11.54
CA ILE A 292 45.78 -26.18 10.28
C ILE A 292 46.63 -24.91 10.37
N PHE A 293 46.59 -24.19 11.49
CA PHE A 293 47.47 -23.05 11.72
C PHE A 293 48.95 -23.43 11.60
N LYS A 294 49.39 -24.55 12.20
CA LYS A 294 50.78 -25.04 12.06
C LYS A 294 51.13 -25.38 10.60
N ILE A 295 50.20 -25.96 9.86
CA ILE A 295 50.39 -26.27 8.43
C ILE A 295 50.56 -24.98 7.63
N VAL A 296 49.64 -24.03 7.77
CA VAL A 296 49.71 -22.72 7.12
C VAL A 296 50.99 -21.97 7.53
N TRP A 297 51.36 -22.00 8.82
CA TRP A 297 52.57 -21.36 9.32
C TRP A 297 53.84 -21.89 8.64
N LYS A 298 53.90 -23.22 8.43
CA LYS A 298 54.97 -23.86 7.66
C LYS A 298 54.91 -23.51 6.17
N GLU A 299 53.73 -23.55 5.55
CA GLU A 299 53.52 -23.15 4.14
C GLU A 299 53.85 -21.66 3.88
N ARG A 300 53.79 -20.82 4.92
CA ARG A 300 54.15 -19.41 4.90
C ARG A 300 55.59 -19.16 5.38
N ASN A 301 56.45 -20.19 5.31
CA ASN A 301 57.86 -20.13 5.68
C ASN A 301 58.12 -19.52 7.07
N TYR A 302 57.25 -19.82 8.04
CA TYR A 302 57.33 -19.30 9.42
C TYR A 302 57.37 -17.77 9.50
N SER A 303 56.79 -17.07 8.50
CA SER A 303 56.83 -15.61 8.39
C SER A 303 55.49 -14.97 8.75
N VAL A 304 55.52 -14.06 9.73
CA VAL A 304 54.37 -13.24 10.13
C VAL A 304 53.90 -12.37 8.95
N LYS A 305 54.85 -11.81 8.18
CA LYS A 305 54.54 -10.99 7.00
C LYS A 305 53.75 -11.78 5.95
N GLU A 306 54.09 -13.05 5.76
CA GLU A 306 53.44 -13.93 4.80
C GLU A 306 52.06 -14.41 5.28
N LEU A 307 51.88 -14.54 6.61
CA LEU A 307 50.57 -14.83 7.21
C LEU A 307 49.56 -13.69 7.03
N PHE A 308 50.04 -12.43 6.97
CA PHE A 308 49.23 -11.24 6.71
C PHE A 308 49.20 -10.84 5.23
N ARG A 309 49.63 -11.72 4.32
CA ARG A 309 49.65 -11.41 2.89
C ARG A 309 48.23 -11.20 2.34
N GLY A 310 47.97 -9.99 1.83
CA GLY A 310 46.64 -9.54 1.40
C GLY A 310 45.90 -8.65 2.41
N VAL A 311 46.48 -8.40 3.59
CA VAL A 311 45.88 -7.55 4.64
C VAL A 311 45.56 -6.14 4.16
N GLN A 312 46.36 -5.56 3.26
CA GLN A 312 46.15 -4.20 2.75
C GLN A 312 44.84 -4.08 1.95
N LEU A 313 44.56 -5.06 1.08
CA LEU A 313 43.29 -5.11 0.35
C LEU A 313 42.13 -5.41 1.30
N ASN A 314 42.35 -6.19 2.36
CA ASN A 314 41.34 -6.45 3.37
C ASN A 314 41.03 -5.19 4.22
N PHE A 315 42.04 -4.38 4.55
CA PHE A 315 41.89 -3.14 5.29
C PHE A 315 41.05 -2.13 4.51
N THR A 316 41.42 -1.87 3.24
CA THR A 316 40.67 -0.94 2.37
C THR A 316 39.24 -1.40 2.12
N ARG A 317 39.03 -2.70 1.88
CA ARG A 317 37.68 -3.29 1.75
C ARG A 317 36.86 -3.07 3.02
N SER A 318 37.46 -3.32 4.17
CA SER A 318 36.78 -3.22 5.48
C SER A 318 36.44 -1.76 5.81
N LEU A 319 37.31 -0.82 5.46
CA LEU A 319 37.08 0.62 5.63
C LEU A 319 35.85 1.09 4.83
N ILE A 320 35.75 0.68 3.56
CA ILE A 320 34.59 1.01 2.70
C ILE A 320 33.32 0.33 3.22
N ALA A 321 33.40 -0.97 3.53
CA ALA A 321 32.26 -1.77 4.01
C ALA A 321 31.67 -1.21 5.31
N TRP A 322 32.50 -1.00 6.32
CA TRP A 322 32.07 -0.48 7.63
C TRP A 322 31.71 0.99 7.58
N GLY A 323 32.32 1.77 6.69
CA GLY A 323 31.90 3.13 6.38
C GLY A 323 30.46 3.19 5.88
N ILE A 324 30.15 2.46 4.79
CA ILE A 324 28.80 2.40 4.20
C ILE A 324 27.76 1.90 5.24
N THR A 325 28.14 0.91 6.04
CA THR A 325 27.25 0.31 7.06
C THR A 325 26.90 1.29 8.18
N ASN A 326 27.84 2.14 8.58
CA ASN A 326 27.62 3.07 9.67
C ASN A 326 26.98 4.40 9.21
N SER A 327 27.05 4.72 7.91
CA SER A 327 26.36 5.89 7.34
C SER A 327 24.92 5.62 6.87
N SER A 328 24.50 4.35 6.75
CA SER A 328 23.20 3.97 6.18
C SER A 328 21.97 4.21 7.07
N SER A 329 22.11 4.75 8.28
CA SER A 329 20.98 4.97 9.21
C SER A 329 20.11 6.19 8.88
N ARG A 330 20.54 7.11 8.00
CA ARG A 330 19.68 8.22 7.51
C ARG A 330 19.90 8.64 6.04
N GLY A 331 20.88 8.08 5.33
CA GLY A 331 21.25 8.50 3.97
C GLY A 331 20.52 7.81 2.81
N VAL A 332 19.37 7.16 3.03
CA VAL A 332 18.79 6.26 2.00
C VAL A 332 17.84 6.97 1.01
N ASN A 333 17.49 8.24 1.19
CA ASN A 333 16.59 8.91 0.23
C ASN A 333 17.28 9.33 -1.09
N LEU A 334 18.58 9.66 -1.09
CA LEU A 334 19.27 10.12 -2.31
C LEU A 334 19.68 9.00 -3.28
N MET A 335 19.66 7.74 -2.86
CA MET A 335 20.09 6.61 -3.69
C MET A 335 18.99 5.58 -3.94
N LYS A 336 17.76 5.77 -3.46
CA LYS A 336 16.64 4.81 -3.59
C LYS A 336 16.36 4.40 -5.03
N ASP A 337 16.21 5.35 -5.95
CA ASP A 337 15.90 5.06 -7.34
C ASP A 337 17.10 4.51 -8.12
N ALA A 338 18.30 5.01 -7.84
CA ALA A 338 19.53 4.49 -8.44
C ALA A 338 19.82 3.05 -7.97
N MET A 339 19.62 2.76 -6.67
CA MET A 339 19.82 1.44 -6.08
C MET A 339 18.75 0.44 -6.48
N TRP A 340 17.49 0.86 -6.62
CA TRP A 340 16.40 -0.01 -7.09
C TRP A 340 16.55 -0.34 -8.59
N ARG A 341 16.87 0.66 -9.43
CA ARG A 341 17.20 0.42 -10.85
C ARG A 341 18.47 -0.44 -11.00
N SER A 342 19.48 -0.22 -10.15
CA SER A 342 20.67 -1.09 -10.11
C SER A 342 20.32 -2.51 -9.67
N PHE A 343 19.44 -2.69 -8.68
CA PHE A 343 18.98 -4.00 -8.19
C PHE A 343 18.22 -4.81 -9.25
N VAL A 344 17.35 -4.16 -10.03
CA VAL A 344 16.61 -4.80 -11.13
C VAL A 344 17.54 -5.20 -12.29
N LEU A 345 18.52 -4.35 -12.63
CA LEU A 345 19.60 -4.69 -13.56
C LEU A 345 20.50 -5.82 -13.02
N LEU A 346 20.69 -5.88 -11.69
CA LEU A 346 21.51 -6.86 -10.99
C LEU A 346 20.88 -8.24 -10.85
N ALA A 347 19.57 -8.32 -10.60
CA ALA A 347 18.83 -9.58 -10.63
C ALA A 347 18.93 -10.25 -12.02
N SER A 348 18.99 -9.43 -13.07
CA SER A 348 19.20 -9.86 -14.45
C SER A 348 20.65 -10.33 -14.69
N PHE A 349 21.66 -9.66 -14.11
CA PHE A 349 23.07 -10.06 -14.17
C PHE A 349 23.37 -11.36 -13.39
N LEU A 350 22.74 -11.56 -12.22
CA LEU A 350 22.86 -12.76 -11.39
C LEU A 350 22.32 -14.02 -12.11
N LEU A 351 21.25 -13.88 -12.88
CA LEU A 351 20.69 -14.95 -13.72
C LEU A 351 21.62 -15.33 -14.88
N ILE A 352 22.46 -14.41 -15.35
CA ILE A 352 23.44 -14.64 -16.42
C ILE A 352 24.71 -15.33 -15.86
N VAL A 353 25.14 -14.98 -14.65
CA VAL A 353 26.34 -15.56 -14.01
C VAL A 353 26.10 -16.97 -13.46
N GLU A 354 24.91 -17.28 -12.90
CA GLU A 354 24.59 -18.64 -12.40
C GLU A 354 24.15 -19.64 -13.50
N SER A 355 23.93 -19.20 -14.74
CA SER A 355 23.45 -20.05 -15.85
C SER A 355 24.54 -20.59 -16.78
N GLN A 356 25.82 -20.28 -16.54
CA GLN A 356 26.92 -20.80 -17.36
C GLN A 356 27.21 -22.28 -17.04
N THR A 357 26.89 -23.16 -17.99
CA THR A 357 27.31 -24.57 -18.00
C THR A 357 28.81 -24.69 -18.27
N PRO A 358 29.53 -25.67 -17.70
CA PRO A 358 30.89 -25.96 -18.12
C PRO A 358 30.91 -26.34 -19.62
N PRO A 359 31.99 -26.04 -20.36
CA PRO A 359 32.12 -26.46 -21.75
C PRO A 359 32.15 -27.99 -21.86
N SER A 360 31.82 -28.49 -23.06
CA SER A 360 31.54 -29.91 -23.33
C SER A 360 32.70 -30.85 -22.95
N PRO A 361 32.45 -32.17 -22.77
CA PRO A 361 33.46 -33.18 -22.45
C PRO A 361 34.64 -33.24 -23.45
N TRP A 362 34.44 -32.70 -24.66
CA TRP A 362 35.46 -32.62 -25.71
C TRP A 362 36.56 -31.59 -25.38
N ALA A 363 36.22 -30.49 -24.68
CA ALA A 363 37.20 -29.50 -24.20
C ALA A 363 38.00 -30.00 -22.98
N GLN A 364 37.44 -30.91 -22.19
CA GLN A 364 38.10 -31.51 -21.02
C GLN A 364 39.16 -32.56 -21.40
N SER A 365 38.96 -33.27 -22.52
CA SER A 365 39.95 -34.21 -23.08
C SER A 365 41.21 -33.51 -23.61
N GLN A 366 41.09 -32.28 -24.12
CA GLN A 366 42.21 -31.47 -24.60
C GLN A 366 43.01 -30.83 -23.44
N ALA A 367 42.34 -30.37 -22.38
CA ALA A 367 43.00 -29.79 -21.21
C ALA A 367 43.70 -30.84 -20.32
N LEU A 368 43.13 -32.06 -20.19
CA LEU A 368 43.82 -33.15 -19.50
C LEU A 368 45.07 -33.61 -20.26
N LYS A 369 45.07 -33.54 -21.60
CA LYS A 369 46.25 -33.86 -22.43
C LYS A 369 47.37 -32.81 -22.35
N GLN A 370 47.05 -31.55 -22.03
CA GLN A 370 48.06 -30.50 -21.82
C GLN A 370 48.62 -30.45 -20.40
N GLN A 371 47.91 -30.96 -19.39
CA GLN A 371 48.45 -31.07 -18.02
C GLN A 371 49.29 -32.33 -17.78
N THR A 372 49.12 -33.40 -18.57
CA THR A 372 50.01 -34.57 -18.58
C THR A 372 51.29 -34.39 -19.41
N ALA A 373 51.55 -33.20 -19.97
CA ALA A 373 52.73 -32.90 -20.78
C ALA A 373 53.83 -32.11 -20.05
N SER A 374 53.73 -31.90 -18.73
CA SER A 374 54.77 -31.17 -17.96
C SER A 374 55.37 -31.94 -16.78
N ILE A 375 55.03 -33.22 -16.60
CA ILE A 375 55.69 -34.07 -15.60
C ILE A 375 55.91 -35.45 -16.21
N GLY A 376 56.96 -35.55 -17.01
CA GLY A 376 57.51 -36.78 -17.53
C GLY A 376 59.01 -36.61 -17.70
N ALA A 377 59.76 -37.02 -16.68
CA ALA A 377 61.12 -37.57 -16.71
C ALA A 377 61.78 -37.32 -15.35
N ASP A 378 61.78 -38.32 -14.47
CA ASP A 378 63.02 -38.81 -13.85
C ASP A 378 62.74 -40.06 -12.97
N HIS A 379 63.34 -41.17 -13.43
CA HIS A 379 63.86 -42.34 -12.71
C HIS A 379 62.97 -43.29 -11.87
N ALA A 380 62.67 -44.44 -12.52
CA ALA A 380 62.97 -45.84 -12.14
C ALA A 380 62.95 -46.32 -10.66
N CYS A 381 62.15 -47.37 -10.38
CA CYS A 381 62.55 -48.73 -9.96
C CYS A 381 61.38 -49.57 -9.39
N PHE A 382 61.27 -50.83 -9.84
CA PHE A 382 60.47 -51.95 -9.28
C PHE A 382 61.03 -52.43 -7.90
N PRO A 383 60.40 -53.33 -7.08
CA PRO A 383 59.54 -54.48 -7.47
C PRO A 383 58.33 -54.92 -6.57
N SER A 384 57.55 -55.86 -7.14
CA SER A 384 56.92 -57.10 -6.59
C SER A 384 55.75 -57.11 -5.56
N GLY A 385 54.54 -57.45 -6.07
CA GLY A 385 53.59 -58.55 -5.68
C GLY A 385 53.03 -58.71 -4.25
N PRO A 386 52.00 -59.57 -4.00
CA PRO A 386 51.22 -60.43 -4.91
C PRO A 386 49.66 -60.26 -4.85
N THR A 387 48.98 -61.03 -5.70
CA THR A 387 47.55 -61.13 -6.07
C THR A 387 46.72 -62.10 -5.17
N PRO A 388 45.54 -62.64 -5.56
CA PRO A 388 44.13 -62.17 -5.43
C PRO A 388 43.25 -63.21 -4.62
N PRO A 389 41.88 -63.25 -4.65
CA PRO A 389 41.11 -63.81 -5.79
C PRO A 389 39.66 -63.30 -6.06
N HIS A 390 39.25 -63.50 -7.33
CA HIS A 390 37.95 -63.81 -7.96
C HIS A 390 36.59 -63.75 -7.22
N MET A 391 35.56 -63.20 -7.90
CA MET A 391 34.52 -63.94 -8.65
C MET A 391 33.51 -62.99 -9.37
N ALA A 392 33.06 -63.40 -10.55
CA ALA A 392 31.96 -62.84 -11.36
C ALA A 392 30.89 -63.96 -11.58
N PRO A 393 29.88 -63.90 -12.48
CA PRO A 393 29.06 -62.83 -13.12
C PRO A 393 27.53 -63.19 -13.18
N ILE A 394 26.76 -62.62 -14.15
CA ILE A 394 25.49 -63.06 -14.84
C ILE A 394 24.33 -62.04 -14.62
N ALA A 395 23.54 -61.55 -15.60
CA ALA A 395 23.50 -61.58 -17.08
C ALA A 395 22.50 -60.52 -17.63
N THR A 396 22.63 -60.18 -18.92
CA THR A 396 21.63 -59.53 -19.80
C THR A 396 20.89 -60.57 -20.67
N PRO A 397 19.75 -60.25 -21.33
CA PRO A 397 19.78 -60.09 -22.81
C PRO A 397 18.76 -59.03 -23.37
N ALA A 398 19.12 -58.21 -24.38
CA ALA A 398 18.90 -58.33 -25.86
C ALA A 398 17.57 -57.68 -26.37
N SER A 399 17.32 -57.26 -27.62
CA SER A 399 18.02 -56.51 -28.69
C SER A 399 17.13 -56.49 -29.97
N MET A 400 16.82 -55.30 -30.52
CA MET A 400 16.85 -54.92 -31.99
C MET A 400 15.78 -55.46 -33.02
N PRO A 401 15.69 -54.99 -34.31
CA PRO A 401 15.43 -53.62 -34.84
C PRO A 401 14.50 -53.62 -36.15
N PRO A 402 14.61 -52.79 -37.24
CA PRO A 402 13.48 -52.22 -38.06
C PRO A 402 13.41 -52.73 -39.55
N PRO A 403 12.62 -52.18 -40.54
CA PRO A 403 12.89 -50.93 -41.34
C PRO A 403 11.68 -50.18 -42.01
N THR A 404 11.99 -49.15 -42.84
CA THR A 404 11.27 -48.06 -43.62
C THR A 404 10.60 -48.45 -44.99
N PRO A 405 10.27 -47.55 -46.00
CA PRO A 405 9.32 -46.40 -46.19
C PRO A 405 8.48 -46.42 -47.55
N PHE A 406 7.80 -45.32 -47.98
CA PHE A 406 7.39 -44.80 -49.36
C PHE A 406 6.01 -44.05 -49.32
N VAL A 407 5.79 -42.73 -49.62
CA VAL A 407 5.74 -41.83 -50.83
C VAL A 407 4.55 -42.01 -51.81
N HIS A 408 3.68 -40.98 -51.99
CA HIS A 408 3.33 -40.29 -53.27
C HIS A 408 2.20 -39.21 -53.17
N SER A 409 2.31 -38.15 -53.98
CA SER A 409 1.30 -37.12 -54.36
C SER A 409 0.92 -37.27 -55.85
N PRO A 410 -0.16 -36.64 -56.39
CA PRO A 410 -0.04 -35.41 -57.23
C PRO A 410 -1.27 -34.44 -57.31
N GLN A 411 -1.14 -33.36 -58.11
CA GLN A 411 -2.00 -32.14 -58.31
C GLN A 411 -3.08 -32.22 -59.43
N ALA A 412 -4.03 -31.25 -59.45
CA ALA A 412 -4.41 -30.31 -60.55
C ALA A 412 -5.93 -30.07 -60.86
N ILE A 413 -6.24 -28.85 -61.34
CA ILE A 413 -7.56 -28.20 -61.71
C ILE A 413 -7.81 -28.30 -63.24
N PRO A 414 -9.02 -28.06 -63.83
CA PRO A 414 -9.47 -26.71 -64.32
C PRO A 414 -11.02 -26.45 -64.44
N GLY A 415 -11.45 -25.18 -64.63
CA GLY A 415 -12.56 -24.79 -65.55
C GLY A 415 -13.84 -24.07 -65.03
N SER A 416 -14.05 -22.82 -65.46
CA SER A 416 -15.31 -22.01 -65.55
C SER A 416 -15.83 -22.00 -67.02
N PRO A 417 -16.98 -21.40 -67.50
CA PRO A 417 -17.67 -20.14 -67.08
C PRO A 417 -19.23 -20.06 -67.28
N ILE A 418 -19.85 -18.89 -66.99
CA ILE A 418 -20.91 -18.14 -67.76
C ILE A 418 -21.77 -17.23 -66.84
N GLU A 419 -22.24 -16.12 -67.43
CA GLU A 419 -22.60 -14.78 -66.91
C GLU A 419 -24.08 -14.51 -66.49
N PHE A 420 -24.22 -13.39 -65.77
CA PHE A 420 -25.30 -12.37 -65.53
C PHE A 420 -26.46 -12.22 -66.57
N PRO A 421 -27.60 -11.47 -66.32
CA PRO A 421 -27.61 -10.12 -65.69
C PRO A 421 -28.87 -9.50 -65.00
N LEU A 422 -28.58 -8.45 -64.20
CA LEU A 422 -29.15 -7.07 -64.12
C LEU A 422 -30.61 -6.69 -63.74
N LEU A 423 -30.62 -5.49 -63.11
CA LEU A 423 -31.60 -4.38 -62.98
C LEU A 423 -32.45 -4.32 -61.70
N ASN A 424 -32.20 -3.40 -60.75
CA ASN A 424 -32.36 -1.93 -60.66
C ASN A 424 -33.76 -1.47 -60.21
N GLU A 425 -33.77 -0.63 -59.16
CA GLU A 425 -34.61 0.59 -58.97
C GLU A 425 -36.14 0.49 -59.20
N GLN A 426 -37.05 0.97 -58.35
CA GLN A 426 -37.17 2.34 -57.84
C GLN A 426 -38.52 2.47 -57.07
N THR A 427 -38.60 3.51 -56.23
CA THR A 427 -39.79 4.34 -55.89
C THR A 427 -40.92 3.86 -54.96
N ALA A 428 -41.15 4.73 -53.96
CA ALA A 428 -42.36 5.03 -53.17
C ALA A 428 -43.60 5.38 -54.07
N PRO A 429 -44.79 5.83 -53.61
CA PRO A 429 -45.12 6.49 -52.32
C PRO A 429 -46.56 6.33 -51.74
N SER A 430 -46.79 7.03 -50.62
CA SER A 430 -47.99 7.84 -50.29
C SER A 430 -49.32 7.24 -49.79
N GLY A 431 -49.95 7.99 -48.87
CA GLY A 431 -51.33 7.87 -48.34
C GLY A 431 -51.33 7.92 -46.80
N GLN A 432 -51.47 9.03 -46.06
CA GLN A 432 -52.56 10.03 -46.01
C GLN A 432 -53.96 9.35 -45.95
N VAL A 433 -54.87 9.57 -44.98
CA VAL A 433 -55.38 10.84 -44.44
C VAL A 433 -56.43 10.56 -43.33
N ARG A 434 -56.39 11.35 -42.24
CA ARG A 434 -57.48 11.99 -41.41
C ARG A 434 -58.62 11.14 -40.78
N HIS A 435 -59.42 11.54 -39.77
CA HIS A 435 -59.85 12.83 -39.14
C HIS A 435 -60.36 12.51 -37.69
N SER A 436 -60.07 13.33 -36.66
CA SER A 436 -60.94 14.31 -35.91
C SER A 436 -61.91 13.67 -34.88
N ASP A 437 -62.31 14.22 -33.72
CA ASP A 437 -62.39 15.57 -33.12
C ASP A 437 -62.46 15.44 -31.56
N GLN A 438 -61.70 16.25 -30.79
CA GLN A 438 -62.10 17.42 -29.95
C GLN A 438 -62.62 17.19 -28.51
N GLY A 439 -62.01 17.95 -27.57
CA GLY A 439 -62.49 18.23 -26.21
C GLY A 439 -61.41 18.86 -25.31
N GLN A 440 -61.27 20.20 -25.35
CA GLN A 440 -60.28 21.01 -24.63
C GLN A 440 -60.62 21.26 -23.13
N THR A 441 -59.62 21.51 -22.28
CA THR A 441 -59.43 22.80 -21.54
C THR A 441 -58.10 22.89 -20.72
N ARG A 442 -57.17 23.73 -21.23
CA ARG A 442 -56.21 24.73 -20.64
C ARG A 442 -55.41 24.43 -19.34
N GLU A 443 -54.07 24.32 -19.32
CA GLU A 443 -52.92 25.29 -19.47
C GLU A 443 -52.53 26.11 -18.20
N PRO A 444 -51.24 26.54 -17.96
CA PRO A 444 -50.15 26.73 -18.94
C PRO A 444 -48.74 26.17 -18.59
N THR A 445 -48.00 25.85 -19.66
CA THR A 445 -46.52 25.68 -19.74
C THR A 445 -45.82 27.01 -20.08
N PRO A 446 -44.47 27.07 -19.98
CA PRO A 446 -43.74 27.39 -21.21
C PRO A 446 -42.49 26.53 -21.41
N SER A 447 -42.29 26.09 -22.65
CA SER A 447 -41.03 25.61 -23.20
C SER A 447 -40.53 26.55 -24.30
N THR A 448 -39.19 26.72 -24.37
CA THR A 448 -38.38 27.01 -25.58
C THR A 448 -38.58 28.40 -26.24
N VAL A 449 -37.60 29.13 -26.78
CA VAL A 449 -36.31 28.89 -27.43
C VAL A 449 -35.48 30.18 -27.29
N TYR A 450 -34.16 30.12 -27.04
CA TYR A 450 -33.25 31.18 -27.50
C TYR A 450 -32.25 30.57 -28.49
N ARG A 451 -32.39 30.99 -29.75
CA ARG A 451 -31.52 30.71 -30.89
C ARG A 451 -30.59 31.94 -31.04
N ARG A 452 -29.28 31.73 -31.14
CA ARG A 452 -28.33 32.73 -31.67
C ARG A 452 -27.19 31.93 -32.33
N ALA A 453 -27.30 31.65 -33.62
CA ALA A 453 -26.86 32.48 -34.76
C ALA A 453 -25.33 32.60 -34.80
N GLU A 454 -24.73 31.73 -35.63
CA GLU A 454 -23.38 31.87 -36.17
C GLU A 454 -23.33 33.07 -37.12
N THR A 455 -22.32 33.91 -36.96
CA THR A 455 -21.81 34.76 -38.03
C THR A 455 -20.29 34.67 -38.06
N SER A 456 -19.81 34.32 -39.24
CA SER A 456 -18.43 34.31 -39.72
C SER A 456 -17.78 35.68 -39.60
N LEU A 457 -16.62 35.75 -38.95
CA LEU A 457 -15.65 36.84 -39.10
C LEU A 457 -14.23 36.27 -39.14
N THR A 458 -13.54 36.69 -40.19
CA THR A 458 -12.21 36.37 -40.68
C THR A 458 -11.08 36.50 -39.65
N GLN A 459 -10.06 35.65 -39.83
CA GLN A 459 -8.78 35.64 -39.13
C GLN A 459 -8.14 37.04 -39.01
N LEU A 460 -7.77 37.42 -37.78
CA LEU A 460 -6.76 38.44 -37.47
C LEU A 460 -5.77 37.83 -36.46
N PRO A 461 -4.46 38.10 -36.57
CA PRO A 461 -3.43 37.45 -35.78
C PRO A 461 -3.50 37.92 -34.32
N LEU A 462 -3.74 36.97 -33.40
CA LEU A 462 -3.58 37.18 -31.97
C LEU A 462 -2.13 37.57 -31.67
N GLN A 463 -1.89 38.80 -31.24
CA GLN A 463 -0.70 39.11 -30.45
C GLN A 463 -0.81 38.39 -29.09
N PRO A 464 0.28 37.80 -28.56
CA PRO A 464 0.24 37.15 -27.27
C PRO A 464 0.14 38.22 -26.16
N GLY A 465 -1.01 38.28 -25.49
CA GLY A 465 -1.12 38.88 -24.16
C GLY A 465 -0.26 38.09 -23.16
N PRO A 466 0.17 38.70 -22.04
CA PRO A 466 1.20 38.15 -21.17
C PRO A 466 0.75 36.79 -20.63
N SER A 467 1.51 35.77 -21.00
CA SER A 467 1.40 34.41 -20.48
C SER A 467 1.56 34.45 -18.97
N PHE A 468 0.55 33.95 -18.24
CA PHE A 468 0.83 33.42 -16.91
C PHE A 468 1.58 32.10 -17.13
N THR A 469 2.90 32.12 -16.99
CA THR A 469 3.79 30.95 -17.01
C THR A 469 3.66 30.12 -15.74
N GLY A 470 2.45 30.01 -15.19
CA GLY A 470 2.21 29.40 -13.89
C GLY A 470 2.24 27.89 -13.98
N ASP A 471 3.43 27.31 -14.09
CA ASP A 471 3.70 26.02 -13.48
C ASP A 471 3.19 26.07 -12.04
N LEU A 472 2.56 24.98 -11.62
CA LEU A 472 2.13 24.68 -10.27
C LEU A 472 3.02 25.40 -9.22
N GLN A 473 2.53 26.48 -8.60
CA GLN A 473 3.24 27.14 -7.51
C GLN A 473 3.03 26.32 -6.23
N ILE A 474 3.54 25.08 -6.23
CA ILE A 474 3.95 24.46 -4.97
C ILE A 474 5.15 25.28 -4.53
N ALA A 475 4.92 26.22 -3.62
CA ALA A 475 5.99 26.54 -2.70
C ALA A 475 6.28 25.21 -1.99
N HIS A 476 7.38 24.53 -2.34
CA HIS A 476 7.90 23.45 -1.52
C HIS A 476 8.72 24.12 -0.39
N PRO A 477 8.18 24.34 0.83
CA PRO A 477 9.00 24.04 1.99
C PRO A 477 9.20 22.52 2.03
N PRO A 478 10.27 22.08 2.68
CA PRO A 478 11.16 20.99 2.28
C PRO A 478 10.51 19.58 2.34
N SER A 479 11.27 18.52 2.08
CA SER A 479 10.71 17.15 2.06
C SER A 479 9.87 16.87 3.32
N PRO A 480 8.87 15.96 3.29
CA PRO A 480 7.96 15.70 4.42
C PRO A 480 8.63 15.34 5.78
N HIS A 481 9.94 15.12 5.78
CA HIS A 481 10.77 14.90 6.97
C HIS A 481 11.42 16.17 7.53
N GLU A 482 11.36 17.29 6.82
CA GLU A 482 12.12 18.51 7.09
C GLU A 482 11.26 19.64 7.66
N ARG A 483 9.92 19.65 7.47
CA ARG A 483 8.96 20.55 8.16
C ARG A 483 7.58 19.93 8.34
N ASP A 484 6.84 20.41 9.34
CA ASP A 484 5.49 19.95 9.69
C ASP A 484 4.38 20.55 8.80
N TRP A 485 4.67 21.15 7.64
CA TRP A 485 3.64 21.77 6.77
C TRP A 485 4.03 21.97 5.29
N VAL A 486 3.03 22.13 4.42
CA VAL A 486 3.11 22.40 2.96
C VAL A 486 2.15 23.54 2.59
N LEU A 487 2.56 24.46 1.71
CA LEU A 487 1.71 25.49 1.10
C LEU A 487 1.64 25.24 -0.40
N ALA A 488 0.44 25.08 -0.94
CA ALA A 488 0.23 24.84 -2.36
C ALA A 488 -0.72 25.88 -2.96
N ALA A 489 -0.49 26.26 -4.21
CA ALA A 489 -1.42 27.01 -5.05
C ALA A 489 -1.44 26.44 -6.47
N GLY A 490 -2.61 26.39 -7.09
CA GLY A 490 -2.81 25.81 -8.42
C GLY A 490 -4.24 25.96 -8.94
N ASN A 491 -4.58 25.31 -10.05
CA ASN A 491 -5.95 25.23 -10.54
C ASN A 491 -6.71 24.05 -9.90
N GLU A 492 -8.01 23.94 -10.18
CA GLU A 492 -8.88 22.91 -9.60
C GLU A 492 -8.36 21.47 -9.78
N THR A 493 -7.83 21.16 -10.96
CA THR A 493 -7.27 19.84 -11.29
C THR A 493 -6.04 19.51 -10.44
N ALA A 494 -5.27 20.52 -10.05
CA ALA A 494 -4.08 20.34 -9.23
C ALA A 494 -4.38 20.12 -7.74
N ILE A 495 -5.56 20.53 -7.24
CA ILE A 495 -5.94 20.30 -5.83
C ILE A 495 -5.94 18.82 -5.52
N ASP A 496 -6.52 18.00 -6.39
CA ASP A 496 -6.72 16.59 -6.11
C ASP A 496 -5.38 15.86 -6.01
N ASN A 497 -4.38 16.32 -6.77
CA ASN A 497 -2.99 15.86 -6.64
C ASN A 497 -2.36 16.29 -5.30
N VAL A 498 -2.56 17.53 -4.87
CA VAL A 498 -2.05 18.04 -3.58
C VAL A 498 -2.73 17.33 -2.41
N LEU A 499 -4.04 17.11 -2.51
CA LEU A 499 -4.82 16.39 -1.53
C LEU A 499 -4.36 14.93 -1.46
N ALA A 500 -4.22 14.25 -2.59
CA ALA A 500 -3.67 12.88 -2.67
C ALA A 500 -2.28 12.77 -2.05
N ILE A 501 -1.40 13.74 -2.30
CA ILE A 501 -0.07 13.85 -1.67
C ILE A 501 -0.21 14.02 -0.15
N SER A 502 -0.98 15.01 0.32
CA SER A 502 -1.22 15.26 1.75
C SER A 502 -1.70 14.01 2.48
N LEU A 503 -2.62 13.30 1.85
CA LEU A 503 -3.21 12.09 2.34
C LEU A 503 -2.19 10.96 2.41
N MET A 504 -1.44 10.74 1.34
CA MET A 504 -0.32 9.79 1.31
C MET A 504 0.70 10.05 2.44
N TYR A 505 0.91 11.31 2.82
CA TYR A 505 1.91 11.71 3.82
C TYR A 505 1.34 12.06 5.22
N GLY A 506 0.02 11.92 5.42
CA GLY A 506 -0.67 12.29 6.65
C GLY A 506 -0.58 13.79 6.95
N GLY A 507 -1.34 14.58 6.20
CA GLY A 507 -1.45 16.03 6.36
C GLY A 507 -2.88 16.49 6.60
N ARG A 508 -3.05 17.46 7.50
CA ARG A 508 -4.25 18.23 7.85
C ARG A 508 -4.16 19.64 7.29
N LEU A 509 -4.91 19.94 6.24
CA LEU A 509 -5.23 21.29 5.79
C LEU A 509 -5.73 22.21 6.92
N ALA A 510 -4.87 23.18 7.24
CA ALA A 510 -5.04 24.22 8.24
C ALA A 510 -5.79 25.44 7.68
N SER A 511 -5.73 25.66 6.36
CA SER A 511 -6.39 26.76 5.66
C SER A 511 -6.54 26.46 4.18
N MET A 512 -7.70 26.78 3.61
CA MET A 512 -7.93 26.74 2.17
C MET A 512 -8.64 28.00 1.71
N GLY A 513 -8.44 28.35 0.45
CA GLY A 513 -9.28 29.30 -0.26
C GLY A 513 -9.11 29.15 -1.75
N PHE A 514 -9.89 29.92 -2.50
CA PHE A 514 -9.94 29.84 -3.95
C PHE A 514 -10.43 31.15 -4.55
N PHE A 515 -10.26 31.29 -5.87
CA PHE A 515 -10.66 32.46 -6.64
C PHE A 515 -10.89 32.12 -8.10
N TYR A 516 -11.66 32.97 -8.79
CA TYR A 516 -11.95 32.84 -10.21
C TYR A 516 -11.05 33.74 -11.04
N ARG A 517 -10.61 33.24 -12.20
CA ARG A 517 -10.04 34.06 -13.27
C ARG A 517 -10.61 33.60 -14.60
N GLY A 518 -11.59 34.35 -15.12
CA GLY A 518 -12.38 33.89 -16.27
C GLY A 518 -13.24 32.68 -15.88
N THR A 519 -13.11 31.57 -16.60
CA THR A 519 -13.80 30.29 -16.32
C THR A 519 -13.02 29.37 -15.39
N ASP A 520 -11.76 29.69 -15.11
CA ASP A 520 -10.87 28.81 -14.34
C ASP A 520 -10.96 29.12 -12.84
N ILE A 521 -10.96 28.05 -12.04
CA ILE A 521 -10.95 28.12 -10.59
C ILE A 521 -9.54 27.80 -10.08
N PHE A 522 -8.97 28.74 -9.32
CA PHE A 522 -7.67 28.61 -8.69
C PHE A 522 -7.84 28.43 -7.19
N TYR A 523 -7.00 27.61 -6.59
CA TYR A 523 -7.06 27.23 -5.19
C TYR A 523 -5.70 27.34 -4.53
N TYR A 524 -5.72 27.53 -3.22
CA TYR A 524 -4.54 27.49 -2.39
C TYR A 524 -4.85 26.83 -1.04
N ALA A 525 -3.85 26.17 -0.46
CA ALA A 525 -3.99 25.32 0.70
C ALA A 525 -2.74 25.35 1.56
N ILE A 526 -2.90 25.46 2.89
CA ILE A 526 -1.87 25.16 3.88
C ILE A 526 -2.22 23.84 4.52
N MET A 527 -1.30 22.89 4.52
CA MET A 527 -1.43 21.57 5.15
C MET A 527 -0.36 21.36 6.20
N HIS A 528 -0.72 20.85 7.36
CA HIS A 528 0.17 20.51 8.47
C HIS A 528 0.29 18.99 8.62
N LYS A 529 1.41 18.44 9.09
CA LYS A 529 1.53 17.01 9.38
C LYS A 529 0.53 16.57 10.45
N TYR A 530 -0.17 15.46 10.23
CA TYR A 530 -1.27 14.97 11.05
C TYR A 530 -1.50 13.46 10.86
N SER A 531 -1.80 12.76 11.95
CA SER A 531 -1.94 11.30 11.98
C SER A 531 -3.39 10.81 11.97
N GLY A 532 -4.38 11.71 12.06
CA GLY A 532 -5.81 11.33 12.03
C GLY A 532 -6.39 11.39 10.61
N PRO A 533 -7.60 10.86 10.40
CA PRO A 533 -8.27 10.90 9.10
C PRO A 533 -8.54 12.35 8.67
N VAL A 534 -8.35 12.66 7.39
CA VAL A 534 -8.58 14.02 6.89
C VAL A 534 -9.25 14.11 5.53
N PHE A 535 -10.09 15.13 5.43
CA PHE A 535 -10.74 15.73 4.26
C PHE A 535 -11.87 14.96 3.61
N LEU A 536 -13.05 15.55 3.77
CA LEU A 536 -14.02 15.69 2.70
C LEU A 536 -13.68 16.99 1.94
N LYS A 537 -13.54 16.92 0.61
CA LYS A 537 -13.63 18.08 -0.28
C LYS A 537 -15.08 18.14 -0.75
N PRO A 538 -16.00 18.80 -0.02
CA PRO A 538 -17.35 18.89 -0.50
C PRO A 538 -17.45 19.90 -1.64
N ASN A 539 -18.31 19.59 -2.61
CA ASN A 539 -18.80 20.58 -3.55
C ASN A 539 -19.38 21.79 -2.78
N PRO A 540 -19.33 23.01 -3.33
CA PRO A 540 -19.94 24.17 -2.68
C PRO A 540 -21.42 23.90 -2.36
N TYR A 541 -21.80 24.09 -1.10
CA TYR A 541 -23.17 23.84 -0.64
C TYR A 541 -24.02 25.11 -0.75
N THR A 542 -25.28 24.96 -1.13
CA THR A 542 -26.29 25.98 -0.83
C THR A 542 -26.52 26.09 0.68
N TYR A 543 -27.18 27.15 1.13
CA TYR A 543 -27.54 27.31 2.55
C TYR A 543 -28.30 26.09 3.11
N THR A 544 -29.29 25.59 2.38
CA THR A 544 -30.11 24.44 2.80
C THR A 544 -29.26 23.16 2.92
N GLU A 545 -28.37 22.92 1.95
CA GLU A 545 -27.46 21.77 1.98
C GLU A 545 -26.45 21.90 3.12
N LEU A 546 -25.88 23.08 3.35
CA LEU A 546 -24.95 23.34 4.44
C LEU A 546 -25.56 23.01 5.80
N MET A 547 -26.78 23.47 6.05
CA MET A 547 -27.47 23.21 7.31
C MET A 547 -27.85 21.74 7.48
N ARG A 548 -28.13 21.01 6.38
CA ARG A 548 -28.37 19.56 6.41
C ARG A 548 -27.09 18.80 6.72
N VAL A 549 -26.04 19.02 5.93
CA VAL A 549 -24.73 18.37 6.07
C VAL A 549 -24.12 18.64 7.44
N ALA A 550 -24.32 19.83 8.01
CA ALA A 550 -23.88 20.14 9.36
C ALA A 550 -24.49 19.23 10.43
N ARG A 551 -25.79 18.93 10.34
CA ARG A 551 -26.45 18.00 11.27
C ARG A 551 -25.98 16.56 11.06
N GLU A 552 -25.85 16.15 9.80
CA GLU A 552 -25.41 14.79 9.44
C GLU A 552 -23.97 14.52 9.89
N ASN A 553 -23.04 15.46 9.65
CA ASN A 553 -21.65 15.32 10.03
C ASN A 553 -21.44 15.30 11.55
N GLU A 554 -22.26 16.02 12.31
CA GLU A 554 -22.20 15.98 13.78
C GLU A 554 -22.50 14.57 14.33
N GLU A 555 -23.37 13.79 13.68
CA GLU A 555 -23.70 12.40 14.07
C GLU A 555 -22.52 11.44 13.92
N VAL A 556 -21.58 11.72 13.01
CA VAL A 556 -20.38 10.90 12.74
C VAL A 556 -19.10 11.52 13.33
N GLU A 557 -19.24 12.35 14.37
CA GLU A 557 -18.13 13.03 15.07
C GLU A 557 -17.29 13.96 14.19
N LEU A 558 -17.85 14.48 13.09
CA LEU A 558 -17.19 15.46 12.22
C LEU A 558 -17.59 16.90 12.62
N GLY A 559 -16.61 17.66 13.06
CA GLY A 559 -16.75 19.08 13.39
C GLY A 559 -16.43 20.00 12.21
N LEU A 560 -17.25 21.03 12.02
CA LEU A 560 -16.98 22.09 11.05
C LEU A 560 -15.85 22.99 11.58
N THR A 561 -14.74 23.08 10.86
CA THR A 561 -13.57 23.85 11.31
C THR A 561 -13.25 25.07 10.46
N GLN A 562 -13.72 25.09 9.20
CA GLN A 562 -13.70 26.26 8.32
C GLN A 562 -14.97 26.31 7.47
N LEU A 563 -15.45 27.52 7.23
CA LEU A 563 -16.61 27.81 6.40
C LEU A 563 -16.38 29.16 5.73
N CYS A 564 -16.60 29.23 4.41
CA CYS A 564 -16.62 30.50 3.69
C CYS A 564 -17.69 30.50 2.60
N GLY A 565 -18.40 31.62 2.47
CA GLY A 565 -19.38 31.85 1.42
C GLY A 565 -18.77 32.49 0.19
N GLN A 566 -19.44 32.35 -0.95
CA GLN A 566 -19.07 33.05 -2.17
C GLN A 566 -20.28 33.22 -3.10
N ASP A 567 -20.37 34.37 -3.77
CA ASP A 567 -21.31 34.64 -4.87
C ASP A 567 -20.75 34.11 -6.20
N ASN A 568 -21.56 33.35 -6.94
CA ASN A 568 -21.23 32.84 -8.26
C ASN A 568 -21.41 33.86 -9.40
N GLY A 569 -21.61 35.14 -9.07
CA GLY A 569 -21.80 36.24 -10.04
C GLY A 569 -23.25 36.43 -10.47
N GLN A 570 -24.18 35.57 -10.08
CA GLN A 570 -25.62 35.72 -10.31
C GLN A 570 -26.39 36.13 -9.03
N GLY A 571 -25.69 36.31 -7.91
CA GLY A 571 -26.28 36.52 -6.59
C GLY A 571 -26.61 35.21 -5.87
N LYS A 572 -26.22 34.05 -6.41
CA LYS A 572 -26.41 32.76 -5.75
C LYS A 572 -25.16 32.47 -4.91
N VAL A 573 -25.37 32.40 -3.60
CA VAL A 573 -24.30 32.12 -2.64
C VAL A 573 -24.14 30.62 -2.46
N THR A 574 -22.90 30.16 -2.50
CA THR A 574 -22.50 28.79 -2.12
C THR A 574 -21.43 28.83 -1.04
N PHE A 575 -21.29 27.74 -0.30
CA PHE A 575 -20.43 27.64 0.87
C PHE A 575 -19.43 26.50 0.72
N SER A 576 -18.16 26.83 0.82
CA SER A 576 -17.09 25.85 0.97
C SER A 576 -16.89 25.54 2.45
N THR A 577 -16.84 24.26 2.79
CA THR A 577 -16.70 23.79 4.16
C THR A 577 -15.50 22.88 4.33
N TYR A 578 -15.02 22.80 5.57
CA TYR A 578 -13.99 21.86 5.96
C TYR A 578 -14.33 21.18 7.28
N TRP A 579 -14.24 19.85 7.27
CA TRP A 579 -14.68 18.96 8.33
C TRP A 579 -13.52 18.13 8.87
N GLU A 580 -13.47 17.97 10.19
CA GLU A 580 -12.47 17.16 10.89
C GLU A 580 -13.14 16.24 11.90
N ARG A 581 -12.59 15.03 12.10
CA ARG A 581 -13.04 14.17 13.20
C ARG A 581 -12.62 14.76 14.53
N ILE A 582 -13.58 15.27 15.30
CA ILE A 582 -13.36 15.85 16.63
C ILE A 582 -14.39 15.20 17.56
N PRO A 583 -14.03 14.11 18.28
CA PRO A 583 -14.94 13.38 19.14
C PRO A 583 -15.62 14.29 20.16
N GLY A 584 -16.95 14.16 20.27
CA GLY A 584 -17.77 14.95 21.18
C GLY A 584 -17.94 16.43 20.81
N ILE A 585 -17.48 16.88 19.63
CA ILE A 585 -17.67 18.26 19.21
C ILE A 585 -19.15 18.59 18.97
N SER A 586 -19.51 19.82 19.29
CA SER A 586 -20.72 20.50 18.88
C SER A 586 -20.34 21.88 18.34
N PHE A 587 -20.99 22.31 17.26
CA PHE A 587 -20.71 23.59 16.64
C PHE A 587 -21.99 24.28 16.17
N LYS A 588 -21.92 25.59 15.96
CA LYS A 588 -23.00 26.44 15.42
C LYS A 588 -22.47 27.29 14.27
N ILE A 589 -23.31 27.52 13.28
CA ILE A 589 -23.05 28.43 12.16
C ILE A 589 -23.76 29.75 12.46
N TRP A 590 -23.06 30.86 12.25
CA TRP A 590 -23.51 32.21 12.58
C TRP A 590 -23.32 33.14 11.39
N PHE A 591 -24.27 34.03 11.13
CA PHE A 591 -24.22 35.00 10.04
C PHE A 591 -24.34 36.42 10.61
N PRO A 592 -23.21 37.11 10.89
CA PRO A 592 -23.24 38.46 11.47
C PRO A 592 -23.79 39.51 10.50
N GLY A 593 -24.37 40.57 11.05
CA GLY A 593 -24.85 41.73 10.30
C GLY A 593 -26.24 42.25 10.68
N THR A 594 -26.95 41.56 11.58
CA THR A 594 -28.26 41.98 12.10
C THR A 594 -28.27 42.03 13.64
N ARG A 595 -29.30 42.67 14.21
CA ARG A 595 -29.49 42.73 15.68
C ARG A 595 -29.74 41.34 16.27
N GLU A 596 -30.45 40.48 15.55
CA GLU A 596 -30.73 39.10 15.96
C GLU A 596 -29.44 38.27 15.99
N ALA A 597 -28.54 38.48 15.04
CA ALA A 597 -27.24 37.82 15.02
C ALA A 597 -26.38 38.22 16.23
N GLU A 598 -26.50 39.46 16.71
CA GLU A 598 -25.80 39.92 17.92
C GLU A 598 -26.37 39.28 19.19
N ILE A 599 -27.69 39.10 19.27
CA ILE A 599 -28.33 38.35 20.36
C ILE A 599 -27.88 36.88 20.34
N GLN A 600 -27.77 36.27 19.15
CA GLN A 600 -27.25 34.92 19.01
C GLN A 600 -25.80 34.79 19.48
N ARG A 601 -24.95 35.79 19.20
CA ARG A 601 -23.56 35.85 19.69
C ARG A 601 -23.50 35.76 21.21
N VAL A 602 -24.21 36.66 21.90
CA VAL A 602 -24.26 36.69 23.37
C VAL A 602 -24.78 35.36 23.92
N ARG A 603 -25.80 34.78 23.28
CA ARG A 603 -26.34 33.47 23.66
C ARG A 603 -25.29 32.36 23.50
N PHE A 604 -24.62 32.26 22.36
CA PHE A 604 -23.58 31.26 22.12
C PHE A 604 -22.44 31.36 23.14
N GLU A 605 -21.98 32.58 23.44
CA GLU A 605 -20.98 32.84 24.48
C GLU A 605 -21.47 32.36 25.86
N SER A 606 -22.73 32.65 26.22
CA SER A 606 -23.34 32.20 27.48
C SER A 606 -23.50 30.67 27.60
N GLU A 607 -23.68 29.98 26.47
CA GLU A 607 -23.78 28.51 26.39
C GLU A 607 -22.39 27.84 26.36
N GLY A 608 -21.31 28.63 26.38
CA GLY A 608 -19.92 28.18 26.40
C GLY A 608 -19.35 27.86 25.02
N TYR A 609 -19.94 28.38 23.94
CA TYR A 609 -19.33 28.34 22.61
C TYR A 609 -18.36 29.49 22.42
N ARG A 610 -17.36 29.28 21.58
CA ARG A 610 -16.37 30.28 21.17
C ARG A 610 -16.32 30.39 19.66
N LEU A 611 -16.15 31.60 19.12
CA LEU A 611 -15.96 31.80 17.69
C LEU A 611 -14.56 31.28 17.26
N THR A 612 -14.53 30.34 16.33
CA THR A 612 -13.30 29.63 15.91
C THR A 612 -12.92 29.86 14.46
N SER A 613 -13.88 30.33 13.65
CA SER A 613 -13.70 30.69 12.26
C SER A 613 -14.62 31.84 11.91
N LEU A 614 -14.13 32.84 11.19
CA LEU A 614 -14.88 33.95 10.62
C LEU A 614 -14.43 34.21 9.19
N CYS A 615 -15.35 34.22 8.23
CA CYS A 615 -15.05 34.53 6.83
C CYS A 615 -15.96 35.67 6.34
N GLY A 616 -15.38 36.61 5.60
CA GLY A 616 -16.12 37.62 4.85
C GLY A 616 -16.17 37.26 3.37
N TYR A 617 -17.26 37.64 2.72
CA TYR A 617 -17.48 37.47 1.28
C TYR A 617 -18.36 38.60 0.76
N SER A 618 -18.33 38.85 -0.55
CA SER A 618 -19.15 39.90 -1.16
C SER A 618 -20.29 39.28 -1.97
N VAL A 619 -21.48 39.85 -1.86
CA VAL A 619 -22.64 39.56 -2.71
C VAL A 619 -23.06 40.86 -3.36
N ARG A 620 -22.88 40.98 -4.68
CA ARG A 620 -23.17 42.22 -5.43
C ARG A 620 -22.58 43.48 -4.78
N ASN A 621 -21.28 43.45 -4.42
CA ASN A 621 -20.55 44.53 -3.74
C ASN A 621 -21.08 44.90 -2.34
N ARG A 622 -21.85 44.01 -1.71
CA ARG A 622 -22.23 44.13 -0.29
C ARG A 622 -21.49 43.08 0.51
N ALA A 623 -20.75 43.54 1.51
CA ALA A 623 -20.03 42.65 2.42
C ALA A 623 -21.03 41.82 3.24
N GLN A 624 -20.75 40.52 3.31
CA GLN A 624 -21.46 39.52 4.10
C GLN A 624 -20.43 38.71 4.89
N TYR A 625 -20.88 38.06 5.96
CA TYR A 625 -19.99 37.32 6.85
C TYR A 625 -20.62 36.01 7.29
N VAL A 626 -19.77 35.05 7.63
CA VAL A 626 -20.18 33.78 8.20
C VAL A 626 -19.13 33.29 9.20
N GLY A 627 -19.59 32.79 10.34
CA GLY A 627 -18.77 32.32 11.43
C GLY A 627 -19.12 30.92 11.90
N VAL A 628 -18.14 30.22 12.47
CA VAL A 628 -18.30 28.91 13.11
C VAL A 628 -17.93 29.03 14.58
N TRP A 629 -18.83 28.55 15.43
CA TRP A 629 -18.71 28.52 16.89
C TRP A 629 -18.59 27.07 17.35
N SER A 630 -17.69 26.73 18.29
CA SER A 630 -17.44 25.32 18.68
C SER A 630 -17.34 25.08 20.20
N LYS A 631 -17.64 23.85 20.64
CA LYS A 631 -17.58 23.27 22.00
C LYS A 631 -17.27 21.76 21.86
N PRO A 632 -16.40 21.05 22.62
CA PRO A 632 -15.75 21.41 23.86
C PRO A 632 -14.26 21.80 23.67
N THR A 633 -13.81 22.78 24.46
CA THR A 633 -12.39 23.12 24.71
C THR A 633 -11.54 23.56 23.51
N LEU A 634 -11.77 24.80 23.06
CA LEU A 634 -10.67 25.71 22.76
C LEU A 634 -10.43 26.57 24.01
N SER A 635 -9.18 26.94 24.25
CA SER A 635 -8.70 27.70 25.40
C SER A 635 -9.71 28.72 25.98
N ASN A 636 -9.80 28.83 27.31
CA ASN A 636 -10.56 29.90 28.00
C ASN A 636 -9.87 31.27 27.93
N THR A 637 -8.80 31.40 27.14
CA THR A 637 -8.11 32.67 26.91
C THR A 637 -9.07 33.69 26.31
N PRO A 638 -9.05 34.94 26.78
CA PRO A 638 -9.80 36.01 26.13
C PRO A 638 -9.49 36.09 24.64
N TYR A 639 -10.49 36.38 23.83
CA TYR A 639 -10.33 36.62 22.40
C TYR A 639 -11.07 37.88 21.98
N GLU A 640 -10.61 38.48 20.89
CA GLU A 640 -11.31 39.56 20.20
C GLU A 640 -11.49 39.18 18.72
N ALA A 641 -12.63 39.54 18.14
CA ALA A 641 -12.94 39.29 16.74
C ALA A 641 -13.53 40.54 16.10
N TYR A 642 -13.06 40.88 14.91
CA TYR A 642 -13.51 42.05 14.17
C TYR A 642 -13.74 41.68 12.69
N TYR A 643 -14.72 42.34 12.07
CA TYR A 643 -15.07 42.18 10.67
C TYR A 643 -15.52 43.51 10.08
N GLY A 644 -15.39 43.67 8.75
CA GLY A 644 -15.78 44.90 8.05
C GLY A 644 -14.79 46.05 8.15
N LEU A 645 -13.58 45.79 8.64
CA LEU A 645 -12.49 46.75 8.64
C LEU A 645 -11.80 46.77 7.27
N THR A 646 -11.32 47.93 6.83
CA THR A 646 -10.37 47.99 5.71
C THR A 646 -9.06 47.29 6.08
N MET A 647 -8.26 46.89 5.08
CA MET A 647 -6.95 46.28 5.33
C MET A 647 -6.05 47.13 6.24
N THR A 648 -6.05 48.45 6.04
CA THR A 648 -5.28 49.40 6.87
C THR A 648 -5.74 49.39 8.32
N GLU A 649 -7.04 49.56 8.56
CA GLU A 649 -7.62 49.54 9.91
C GLU A 649 -7.38 48.19 10.60
N CYS A 650 -7.45 47.08 9.85
CA CYS A 650 -7.21 45.74 10.38
C CYS A 650 -5.75 45.56 10.85
N LEU A 651 -4.78 46.10 10.10
CA LEU A 651 -3.36 46.10 10.48
C LEU A 651 -3.08 47.01 11.67
N GLU A 652 -3.77 48.16 11.78
CA GLU A 652 -3.69 49.03 12.96
C GLU A 652 -4.23 48.33 14.22
N LYS A 653 -5.37 47.62 14.08
CA LYS A 653 -5.91 46.77 15.15
C LYS A 653 -4.94 45.66 15.54
N ASP A 654 -4.33 45.00 14.56
CA ASP A 654 -3.32 43.96 14.81
C ASP A 654 -2.17 44.50 15.67
N LYS A 655 -1.64 45.68 15.31
CA LYS A 655 -0.58 46.35 16.08
C LYS A 655 -1.01 46.69 17.50
N ALA A 656 -2.23 47.21 17.68
CA ALA A 656 -2.77 47.58 18.99
C ALA A 656 -3.00 46.35 19.90
N LEU A 657 -3.53 45.26 19.34
CA LEU A 657 -3.78 44.01 20.06
C LEU A 657 -2.49 43.27 20.39
N LYS A 658 -1.52 43.25 19.46
CA LYS A 658 -0.18 42.70 19.69
C LYS A 658 0.52 43.39 20.86
N ALA A 659 0.39 44.71 20.98
CA ALA A 659 0.93 45.46 22.13
C ALA A 659 0.29 45.06 23.48
N LYS A 660 -0.93 44.52 23.46
CA LYS A 660 -1.65 43.99 24.63
C LYS A 660 -1.39 42.51 24.88
N GLY A 661 -0.53 41.84 24.11
CA GLY A 661 -0.23 40.41 24.25
C GLY A 661 -1.20 39.47 23.54
N TYR A 662 -2.04 39.99 22.63
CA TYR A 662 -2.89 39.16 21.76
C TYR A 662 -2.14 38.74 20.49
N ILE A 663 -2.51 37.57 19.97
CA ILE A 663 -1.92 36.96 18.78
C ILE A 663 -3.03 36.63 17.78
N ALA A 664 -2.83 36.99 16.51
CA ALA A 664 -3.78 36.66 15.46
C ALA A 664 -3.83 35.14 15.26
N ILE A 665 -5.00 34.55 15.43
CA ILE A 665 -5.27 33.14 15.11
C ILE A 665 -5.95 32.99 13.74
N GLN A 666 -6.55 34.08 13.26
CA GLN A 666 -7.19 34.17 11.96
C GLN A 666 -7.08 35.60 11.40
N PHE A 667 -6.71 35.76 10.14
CA PHE A 667 -6.65 37.06 9.44
C PHE A 667 -6.99 36.90 7.95
N ARG A 668 -8.26 37.11 7.57
CA ARG A 668 -8.78 36.92 6.19
C ARG A 668 -9.06 38.25 5.53
N VAL A 669 -8.80 38.31 4.23
CA VAL A 669 -9.21 39.42 3.37
C VAL A 669 -10.06 38.94 2.21
N PHE A 670 -10.87 39.85 1.66
CA PHE A 670 -11.67 39.64 0.46
C PHE A 670 -11.98 40.98 -0.23
N ASN A 671 -12.24 40.95 -1.54
CA ASN A 671 -12.70 42.12 -2.28
C ASN A 671 -14.17 42.42 -1.97
N ASN A 672 -14.50 43.70 -1.79
CA ASN A 672 -15.86 44.21 -1.78
C ASN A 672 -15.94 45.48 -2.64
N GLY A 673 -16.32 45.34 -3.91
CA GLY A 673 -16.16 46.41 -4.88
C GLY A 673 -14.68 46.77 -5.04
N ASN A 674 -14.34 48.05 -4.89
CA ASN A 674 -12.96 48.55 -4.97
C ASN A 674 -12.22 48.46 -3.62
N ASP A 675 -12.92 48.13 -2.54
CA ASP A 675 -12.35 48.04 -1.20
C ASP A 675 -11.86 46.62 -0.89
N VAL A 676 -10.82 46.54 -0.06
CA VAL A 676 -10.34 45.28 0.52
C VAL A 676 -10.71 45.27 1.99
N LEU A 677 -11.63 44.38 2.35
CA LEU A 677 -12.12 44.23 3.71
C LEU A 677 -11.47 43.04 4.41
N CYS A 678 -11.37 43.14 5.72
CA CYS A 678 -10.72 42.20 6.62
C CYS A 678 -11.71 41.62 7.63
N ALA A 679 -11.54 40.33 7.94
CA ALA A 679 -12.17 39.64 9.05
C ALA A 679 -11.13 38.80 9.80
N ALA A 680 -11.01 39.00 11.11
CA ALA A 680 -9.91 38.46 11.89
C ALA A 680 -10.29 38.17 13.35
N ILE A 681 -9.57 37.21 13.93
CA ILE A 681 -9.73 36.76 15.32
C ILE A 681 -8.35 36.74 15.98
N TRP A 682 -8.27 37.33 17.17
CA TRP A 682 -7.08 37.39 18.02
C TRP A 682 -7.33 36.73 19.36
N GLU A 683 -6.32 36.08 19.91
CA GLU A 683 -6.38 35.41 21.21
C GLU A 683 -5.26 35.89 22.13
N TYR A 684 -5.57 36.10 23.41
CA TYR A 684 -4.59 36.52 24.41
C TYR A 684 -3.56 35.41 24.69
N GLN A 685 -2.33 35.62 24.21
CA GLN A 685 -1.21 34.67 24.27
C GLN A 685 0.13 35.45 24.37
N PRO A 686 0.44 36.10 25.52
CA PRO A 686 1.49 37.13 25.61
C PRO A 686 2.92 36.62 25.39
N LYS A 687 3.13 35.30 25.42
CA LYS A 687 4.44 34.65 25.20
C LYS A 687 4.63 34.15 23.76
N LYS A 688 3.71 34.47 22.86
CA LYS A 688 3.63 33.92 21.50
C LYS A 688 3.85 35.00 20.44
N TRP A 689 4.18 34.50 19.27
CA TRP A 689 4.46 35.10 17.97
C TRP A 689 3.24 35.22 17.01
N HIS A 690 2.97 36.36 16.34
CA HIS A 690 2.46 36.34 14.94
C HIS A 690 3.01 37.47 14.02
N THR A 691 2.87 37.28 12.70
CA THR A 691 3.00 38.32 11.65
C THR A 691 2.09 37.99 10.47
N ILE A 692 1.75 39.02 9.72
CA ILE A 692 0.97 38.95 8.50
C ILE A 692 1.84 39.48 7.37
N GLU A 693 2.07 38.65 6.35
CA GLU A 693 2.80 39.03 5.14
C GLU A 693 1.90 38.92 3.92
N TRP A 694 2.13 39.76 2.91
CA TRP A 694 1.36 39.73 1.67
C TRP A 694 2.23 39.98 0.43
N GLY A 695 1.73 39.56 -0.72
CA GLY A 695 2.41 39.69 -2.01
C GLY A 695 1.83 38.78 -3.09
N THR A 696 2.29 38.94 -4.32
CA THR A 696 1.82 38.15 -5.48
C THR A 696 2.56 36.82 -5.67
N ASP A 697 3.67 36.62 -4.96
CA ASP A 697 4.51 35.41 -5.02
C ASP A 697 4.63 34.77 -3.62
N LEU A 698 3.99 33.61 -3.44
CA LEU A 698 3.99 32.84 -2.19
C LEU A 698 5.39 32.34 -1.80
N GLN A 699 6.25 32.03 -2.78
CA GLN A 699 7.62 31.58 -2.52
C GLN A 699 8.48 32.75 -2.01
N ALA A 700 8.30 33.94 -2.57
CA ALA A 700 8.95 35.15 -2.08
C ALA A 700 8.50 35.53 -0.66
N ILE A 701 7.20 35.45 -0.38
CA ILE A 701 6.63 35.67 0.97
C ILE A 701 7.24 34.69 1.97
N HIS A 702 7.30 33.39 1.62
CA HIS A 702 7.92 32.38 2.46
C HIS A 702 9.40 32.67 2.72
N LYS A 703 10.17 32.95 1.68
CA LYS A 703 11.60 33.28 1.78
C LYS A 703 11.83 34.49 2.69
N LYS A 704 11.01 35.53 2.56
CA LYS A 704 11.05 36.73 3.42
C LYS A 704 10.88 36.36 4.89
N VAL A 705 9.82 35.62 5.25
CA VAL A 705 9.60 35.20 6.65
C VAL A 705 10.77 34.38 7.17
N MET A 706 11.33 33.49 6.36
CA MET A 706 12.43 32.62 6.77
C MET A 706 13.77 33.35 6.93
N GLN A 707 14.03 34.41 6.18
CA GLN A 707 15.29 35.17 6.23
C GLN A 707 15.37 36.13 7.42
N TYR A 708 14.26 36.74 7.84
CA TYR A 708 14.22 37.73 8.93
C TYR A 708 13.90 37.11 10.31
N SER A 709 14.25 35.83 10.51
CA SER A 709 13.89 35.06 11.70
C SER A 709 15.02 34.89 12.71
N ASN A 710 14.94 35.57 13.87
CA ASN A 710 15.68 35.20 15.08
C ASN A 710 14.67 35.09 16.23
N PRO A 711 14.48 33.94 16.94
CA PRO A 711 15.24 32.67 16.95
C PRO A 711 14.73 31.66 15.86
N PRO A 712 15.24 30.41 15.75
CA PRO A 712 15.28 29.66 14.48
C PRO A 712 13.92 29.22 13.92
N ALA A 713 13.83 29.17 12.59
CA ALA A 713 12.67 28.92 11.73
C ALA A 713 11.77 27.69 12.03
N ARG A 714 12.12 26.83 12.99
CA ARG A 714 11.35 25.62 13.34
C ARG A 714 10.08 25.91 14.14
N THR A 715 9.95 27.09 14.75
CA THR A 715 8.74 27.48 15.50
C THR A 715 7.69 28.19 14.66
N ARG A 716 7.97 28.58 13.41
CA ARG A 716 7.06 29.43 12.61
C ARG A 716 6.25 28.62 11.61
N LEU A 717 4.93 28.60 11.80
CA LEU A 717 3.98 27.86 10.99
C LEU A 717 3.00 28.82 10.31
N PRO A 718 2.72 28.67 9.01
CA PRO A 718 1.65 29.41 8.36
C PRO A 718 0.32 28.85 8.87
N ARG A 719 -0.59 29.74 9.25
CA ARG A 719 -1.89 29.37 9.82
C ARG A 719 -3.02 29.56 8.87
N GLN A 720 -2.89 30.57 8.04
CA GLN A 720 -3.94 30.95 7.13
C GLN A 720 -3.35 31.63 5.92
N VAL A 721 -4.00 31.40 4.80
CA VAL A 721 -3.81 32.12 3.57
C VAL A 721 -5.19 32.61 3.11
N SER A 722 -5.24 33.85 2.64
CA SER A 722 -6.38 34.45 1.95
C SER A 722 -5.87 35.29 0.79
N HIS A 723 -6.74 35.91 0.01
CA HIS A 723 -6.35 36.68 -1.17
C HIS A 723 -7.31 37.83 -1.44
N TYR A 724 -6.84 38.80 -2.20
CA TYR A 724 -7.68 39.76 -2.90
C TYR A 724 -7.08 40.01 -4.29
N ILE A 725 -7.91 40.52 -5.20
CA ILE A 725 -7.52 40.95 -6.53
C ILE A 725 -7.31 42.46 -6.48
N ASP A 726 -6.12 42.92 -6.85
CA ASP A 726 -5.80 44.34 -6.88
C ASP A 726 -6.39 45.03 -8.14
N PRO A 727 -6.33 46.38 -8.23
CA PRO A 727 -6.82 47.11 -9.39
C PRO A 727 -6.15 46.71 -10.73
N GLU A 728 -4.94 46.13 -10.69
CA GLU A 728 -4.20 45.65 -11.85
C GLU A 728 -4.57 44.21 -12.24
N GLN A 729 -5.63 43.63 -11.65
CA GLN A 729 -6.06 42.25 -11.85
C GLN A 729 -5.01 41.21 -11.46
N LYS A 730 -4.12 41.56 -10.53
CA LYS A 730 -3.16 40.64 -9.92
C LYS A 730 -3.71 40.13 -8.59
N VAL A 731 -3.53 38.83 -8.37
CA VAL A 731 -3.92 38.18 -7.13
C VAL A 731 -2.83 38.43 -6.11
N THR A 732 -3.19 39.07 -5.00
CA THR A 732 -2.30 39.28 -3.86
C THR A 732 -2.72 38.35 -2.73
N TYR A 733 -1.80 37.50 -2.30
CA TYR A 733 -1.99 36.58 -1.19
C TYR A 733 -1.66 37.28 0.13
N VAL A 734 -2.42 36.98 1.18
CA VAL A 734 -2.18 37.42 2.55
C VAL A 734 -2.03 36.18 3.43
N VAL A 735 -0.85 36.00 4.03
CA VAL A 735 -0.46 34.82 4.80
C VAL A 735 -0.18 35.20 6.25
N LEU A 736 -0.91 34.57 7.16
CA LEU A 736 -0.71 34.68 8.61
C LEU A 736 0.28 33.60 9.07
N TRP A 737 1.34 34.02 9.74
CA TRP A 737 2.34 33.15 10.38
C TRP A 737 2.24 33.27 11.89
N SER A 738 2.46 32.18 12.62
CA SER A 738 2.56 32.20 14.09
C SER A 738 3.42 31.08 14.65
N ASP A 739 3.78 31.17 15.93
CA ASP A 739 4.47 30.12 16.71
C ASP A 739 3.55 29.37 17.68
N LEU A 740 2.24 29.58 17.53
CA LEU A 740 1.22 28.77 18.17
C LEU A 740 1.37 27.33 17.67
N HIS A 741 0.93 26.34 18.46
CA HIS A 741 1.00 24.92 18.05
C HIS A 741 0.13 24.63 16.83
N SER A 742 0.68 23.97 15.80
CA SER A 742 0.04 23.60 14.52
C SER A 742 -1.39 23.04 14.62
N PHE A 743 -1.73 22.38 15.74
CA PHE A 743 -3.01 21.72 15.94
C PHE A 743 -4.05 22.71 16.43
N ARG A 744 -5.01 23.06 15.55
CA ARG A 744 -6.21 23.81 15.96
C ARG A 744 -7.07 23.00 16.94
N TYR A 745 -7.07 21.67 16.82
CA TYR A 745 -7.71 20.70 17.71
C TYR A 745 -6.74 19.54 17.97
N THR A 746 -6.78 18.93 19.15
CA THR A 746 -5.98 17.73 19.48
C THR A 746 -6.28 16.57 18.53
N ASN A 747 -5.32 15.66 18.34
CA ASN A 747 -5.62 14.42 17.62
C ASN A 747 -6.75 13.67 18.33
N PRO A 748 -7.71 13.09 17.59
CA PRO A 748 -8.71 12.23 18.20
C PRO A 748 -8.00 11.05 18.87
N PRO A 749 -8.42 10.63 20.08
CA PRO A 749 -7.91 9.41 20.69
C PRO A 749 -8.31 8.20 19.83
N GLU A 750 -7.54 7.12 19.96
CA GLU A 750 -7.97 5.79 19.49
C GLU A 750 -9.33 5.44 20.13
N ILE A 751 -10.20 4.81 19.37
CA ILE A 751 -11.50 4.32 19.83
C ILE A 751 -11.27 3.22 20.86
N TRP A 752 -10.31 2.33 20.58
CA TRP A 752 -9.95 1.24 21.46
C TRP A 752 -8.49 1.36 21.92
N THR A 753 -8.31 1.41 23.23
CA THR A 753 -6.98 1.29 23.84
C THR A 753 -6.68 -0.17 24.19
N ASN A 754 -5.42 -0.49 24.48
CA ASN A 754 -5.02 -1.83 24.96
C ASN A 754 -5.74 -2.27 26.25
N LYS A 755 -6.37 -1.35 26.99
CA LYS A 755 -7.10 -1.64 28.24
C LYS A 755 -8.62 -1.56 28.08
N SER A 756 -9.16 -1.02 26.99
CA SER A 756 -10.61 -0.88 26.83
C SER A 756 -11.25 -2.23 26.47
N ARG A 757 -12.34 -2.56 27.18
CA ARG A 757 -13.22 -3.67 26.83
C ARG A 757 -14.04 -3.29 25.59
N ILE A 758 -14.03 -4.16 24.57
CA ILE A 758 -14.92 -4.00 23.42
C ILE A 758 -16.24 -4.67 23.80
N PRO A 759 -17.38 -3.94 23.79
CA PRO A 759 -18.67 -4.55 24.08
C PRO A 759 -19.02 -5.56 22.98
N THR A 760 -19.53 -6.72 23.37
CA THR A 760 -19.91 -7.80 22.46
C THR A 760 -21.36 -8.19 22.72
N THR A 761 -22.12 -8.33 21.65
CA THR A 761 -23.49 -8.87 21.64
C THR A 761 -23.48 -10.18 20.88
N TYR A 762 -24.18 -11.19 21.38
CA TYR A 762 -24.26 -12.51 20.75
C TYR A 762 -25.68 -12.76 20.26
N LEU A 763 -25.81 -13.48 19.15
CA LEU A 763 -27.10 -14.05 18.77
C LEU A 763 -27.48 -15.09 19.84
N PRO A 764 -28.73 -15.13 20.32
CA PRO A 764 -29.19 -16.16 21.27
C PRO A 764 -28.82 -17.58 20.83
N GLY A 765 -28.33 -18.40 21.77
CA GLY A 765 -27.85 -19.77 21.50
C GLY A 765 -26.40 -19.89 21.01
N THR A 766 -25.74 -18.79 20.62
CA THR A 766 -24.34 -18.80 20.16
C THR A 766 -23.38 -19.31 21.24
N THR A 767 -23.54 -18.82 22.48
CA THR A 767 -22.65 -19.16 23.60
C THR A 767 -22.79 -20.61 24.05
N ASP A 768 -23.93 -21.25 23.75
CA ASP A 768 -24.21 -22.63 24.16
C ASP A 768 -23.67 -23.67 23.17
N LEU A 769 -23.27 -23.23 21.98
CA LEU A 769 -22.74 -24.09 20.91
C LEU A 769 -21.22 -24.21 20.91
N LEU A 770 -20.51 -23.30 21.57
CA LEU A 770 -19.06 -23.27 21.63
C LEU A 770 -18.56 -23.47 23.06
N LYS A 771 -17.46 -24.20 23.22
CA LYS A 771 -16.75 -24.25 24.52
C LYS A 771 -16.22 -22.85 24.87
N PRO A 772 -16.07 -22.52 26.17
CA PRO A 772 -15.54 -21.21 26.58
C PRO A 772 -14.22 -20.82 25.91
N GLU A 773 -13.31 -21.77 25.73
CA GLU A 773 -12.00 -21.54 25.08
C GLU A 773 -12.13 -21.24 23.56
N GLN A 774 -13.11 -21.85 22.89
CA GLN A 774 -13.40 -21.63 21.47
C GLN A 774 -14.01 -20.24 21.26
N LEU A 775 -14.96 -19.88 22.12
CA LEU A 775 -15.57 -18.55 22.14
C LEU A 775 -14.51 -17.47 22.41
N ASP A 776 -13.68 -17.68 23.43
CA ASP A 776 -12.60 -16.77 23.82
C ASP A 776 -11.57 -16.59 22.69
N PHE A 777 -11.25 -17.65 21.95
CA PHE A 777 -10.38 -17.56 20.77
C PHE A 777 -10.96 -16.63 19.69
N ILE A 778 -12.23 -16.81 19.31
CA ILE A 778 -12.88 -15.96 18.29
C ILE A 778 -12.91 -14.51 18.79
N VAL A 779 -13.38 -14.29 20.02
CA VAL A 779 -13.50 -12.96 20.62
C VAL A 779 -12.15 -12.25 20.65
N LYS A 780 -11.10 -12.90 21.19
CA LYS A 780 -9.76 -12.30 21.24
C LYS A 780 -9.21 -11.96 19.86
N ARG A 781 -9.46 -12.81 18.87
CA ARG A 781 -8.99 -12.56 17.50
C ARG A 781 -9.70 -11.38 16.85
N VAL A 782 -11.02 -11.29 17.02
CA VAL A 782 -11.83 -10.15 16.56
C VAL A 782 -11.45 -8.87 17.30
N GLU A 783 -11.28 -8.92 18.62
CA GLU A 783 -10.92 -7.74 19.39
C GLU A 783 -9.52 -7.23 19.04
N HIS A 784 -8.54 -8.12 18.86
CA HIS A 784 -7.20 -7.75 18.40
C HIS A 784 -7.29 -7.05 17.04
N PHE A 785 -8.04 -7.63 16.11
CA PHE A 785 -8.29 -7.04 14.81
C PHE A 785 -8.94 -5.65 14.88
N MET A 786 -9.94 -5.47 15.76
CA MET A 786 -10.60 -4.18 15.96
C MET A 786 -9.70 -3.12 16.61
N ARG A 787 -8.82 -3.52 17.54
CA ARG A 787 -7.85 -2.60 18.17
C ARG A 787 -6.79 -2.16 17.16
N ASP A 788 -6.21 -3.12 16.44
CA ASP A 788 -5.12 -2.86 15.50
C ASP A 788 -5.52 -1.92 14.36
N LEU A 789 -6.78 -1.99 13.92
CA LEU A 789 -7.32 -1.15 12.84
C LEU A 789 -8.26 -0.03 13.33
N ASP A 790 -8.40 0.14 14.65
CA ASP A 790 -9.26 1.14 15.28
C ASP A 790 -10.71 1.10 14.72
N ILE A 791 -11.29 -0.11 14.62
CA ILE A 791 -12.60 -0.36 13.99
C ILE A 791 -13.73 -0.08 14.98
N PRO A 792 -14.63 0.88 14.75
CA PRO A 792 -15.70 1.21 15.68
C PRO A 792 -16.67 0.05 15.93
N GLY A 793 -17.06 -0.66 14.88
CA GLY A 793 -18.08 -1.69 14.91
C GLY A 793 -17.84 -2.78 13.87
N LEU A 794 -18.05 -4.03 14.28
CA LEU A 794 -17.86 -5.23 13.48
C LEU A 794 -18.96 -6.24 13.78
N SER A 795 -19.46 -6.94 12.77
CA SER A 795 -20.33 -8.10 12.95
C SER A 795 -19.78 -9.29 12.16
N VAL A 796 -19.84 -10.49 12.76
CA VAL A 796 -19.33 -11.73 12.16
C VAL A 796 -20.32 -12.87 12.40
N ALA A 797 -20.48 -13.72 11.38
CA ALA A 797 -21.23 -14.97 11.46
C ALA A 797 -20.43 -16.12 10.84
N ILE A 798 -20.60 -17.33 11.37
CA ILE A 798 -19.97 -18.56 10.89
C ILE A 798 -21.03 -19.66 10.76
N SER A 799 -21.10 -20.28 9.58
CA SER A 799 -21.91 -21.47 9.32
C SER A 799 -21.01 -22.68 9.12
N LYS A 800 -21.54 -23.85 9.48
CA LYS A 800 -20.93 -25.14 9.17
C LYS A 800 -22.00 -26.07 8.64
N ASN A 801 -21.75 -26.60 7.44
CA ASN A 801 -22.67 -27.49 6.73
C ASN A 801 -24.06 -26.85 6.64
N GLU A 802 -24.12 -25.63 6.11
CA GLU A 802 -25.34 -24.83 5.88
C GLU A 802 -26.17 -24.51 7.13
N ARG A 803 -25.57 -24.62 8.32
CA ARG A 803 -26.21 -24.30 9.60
C ARG A 803 -25.44 -23.19 10.29
N LEU A 804 -26.15 -22.18 10.79
CA LEU A 804 -25.53 -21.08 11.52
C LEU A 804 -25.09 -21.58 12.90
N LYS A 805 -23.82 -21.40 13.23
CA LYS A 805 -23.24 -21.89 14.51
C LYS A 805 -22.76 -20.78 15.43
N PHE A 806 -22.39 -19.62 14.86
CA PHE A 806 -21.91 -18.48 15.62
C PHE A 806 -22.33 -17.19 14.94
N ALA A 807 -22.82 -16.21 15.71
CA ALA A 807 -23.03 -14.86 15.24
C ALA A 807 -22.88 -13.84 16.38
N ALA A 808 -22.08 -12.80 16.17
CA ALA A 808 -21.78 -11.79 17.19
C ALA A 808 -21.56 -10.40 16.57
N GLY A 809 -21.99 -9.37 17.30
CA GLY A 809 -21.69 -7.96 17.05
C GLY A 809 -20.68 -7.45 18.08
N PHE A 810 -19.77 -6.60 17.65
CA PHE A 810 -18.69 -6.03 18.46
C PHE A 810 -18.63 -4.51 18.28
N GLY A 811 -18.43 -3.78 19.37
CA GLY A 811 -18.28 -2.33 19.34
C GLY A 811 -19.60 -1.58 19.10
N TYR A 812 -19.54 -0.46 18.38
CA TYR A 812 -20.64 0.49 18.25
C TYR A 812 -21.12 0.66 16.80
N SER A 813 -22.43 0.58 16.58
CA SER A 813 -23.10 0.99 15.33
C SER A 813 -23.17 2.51 15.22
N ASN A 814 -23.22 3.21 16.36
CA ASN A 814 -23.13 4.65 16.51
C ASN A 814 -22.24 5.00 17.72
N ILE A 815 -21.05 5.58 17.49
CA ILE A 815 -20.09 5.93 18.55
C ILE A 815 -20.68 7.01 19.46
N ARG A 816 -21.24 8.08 18.87
CA ARG A 816 -21.75 9.25 19.60
C ARG A 816 -22.85 8.87 20.58
N ARG A 817 -23.74 7.95 20.18
CA ARG A 817 -24.87 7.46 21.00
C ARG A 817 -24.53 6.22 21.82
N GLN A 818 -23.32 5.69 21.68
CA GLN A 818 -22.88 4.41 22.26
C GLN A 818 -23.84 3.24 21.96
N GLU A 819 -24.44 3.25 20.77
CA GLU A 819 -25.34 2.18 20.32
C GLU A 819 -24.51 0.97 19.92
N LEU A 820 -24.80 -0.21 20.50
CA LEU A 820 -24.02 -1.42 20.28
C LEU A 820 -24.32 -2.03 18.91
N VAL A 821 -23.29 -2.56 18.26
CA VAL A 821 -23.48 -3.45 17.11
C VAL A 821 -24.18 -4.72 17.58
N THR A 822 -25.12 -5.21 16.79
CA THR A 822 -25.75 -6.53 16.95
C THR A 822 -25.53 -7.40 15.72
N PRO A 823 -25.67 -8.73 15.82
CA PRO A 823 -25.57 -9.62 14.66
C PRO A 823 -26.57 -9.31 13.53
N MET A 824 -27.67 -8.63 13.84
CA MET A 824 -28.75 -8.29 12.91
C MET A 824 -28.60 -6.93 12.23
N HIS A 825 -27.63 -6.11 12.68
CA HIS A 825 -27.32 -4.84 12.03
C HIS A 825 -26.80 -5.10 10.61
N GLN A 826 -27.24 -4.23 9.69
CA GLN A 826 -26.86 -4.25 8.30
C GLN A 826 -25.68 -3.31 8.04
N PHE A 827 -24.81 -3.74 7.15
CA PHE A 827 -23.62 -3.00 6.73
C PHE A 827 -23.59 -2.97 5.21
N ARG A 828 -23.00 -1.93 4.62
CA ARG A 828 -22.76 -1.85 3.18
C ARG A 828 -21.73 -2.89 2.81
N VAL A 829 -22.14 -3.88 2.05
CA VAL A 829 -21.30 -5.05 1.78
C VAL A 829 -20.41 -4.88 0.56
N GLY A 830 -20.43 -3.72 -0.10
CA GLY A 830 -19.57 -3.44 -1.24
C GLY A 830 -19.64 -4.54 -2.28
N SER A 831 -18.50 -4.88 -2.87
CA SER A 831 -18.42 -5.86 -3.95
C SER A 831 -18.89 -7.28 -3.61
N VAL A 832 -19.23 -7.63 -2.37
CA VAL A 832 -20.05 -8.83 -2.06
C VAL A 832 -21.42 -8.78 -2.77
N SER A 833 -21.86 -7.60 -3.20
CA SER A 833 -22.97 -7.37 -4.12
C SER A 833 -22.84 -8.07 -5.48
N LYS A 834 -21.61 -8.35 -5.94
CA LYS A 834 -21.37 -8.97 -7.26
C LYS A 834 -21.81 -10.43 -7.30
N PRO A 835 -21.48 -11.29 -6.32
CA PRO A 835 -22.12 -12.58 -6.16
C PRO A 835 -23.66 -12.52 -6.21
N ILE A 836 -24.29 -11.54 -5.55
CA ILE A 836 -25.75 -11.39 -5.53
C ILE A 836 -26.28 -11.11 -6.96
N THR A 837 -25.64 -10.20 -7.69
CA THR A 837 -25.97 -9.91 -9.10
C THR A 837 -25.72 -11.11 -10.01
N ALA A 838 -24.62 -11.85 -9.78
CA ALA A 838 -24.30 -13.05 -10.55
C ALA A 838 -25.37 -14.14 -10.34
N ALA A 839 -25.86 -14.34 -9.12
CA ALA A 839 -26.96 -15.25 -8.82
C ALA A 839 -28.23 -14.87 -9.58
N ALA A 840 -28.58 -13.58 -9.61
CA ALA A 840 -29.74 -13.09 -10.35
C ALA A 840 -29.61 -13.32 -11.87
N ILE A 841 -28.43 -13.07 -12.44
CA ILE A 841 -28.15 -13.35 -13.86
C ILE A 841 -28.23 -14.85 -14.15
N LEU A 842 -27.63 -15.70 -13.31
CA LEU A 842 -27.65 -17.14 -13.50
C LEU A 842 -29.07 -17.72 -13.34
N SER A 843 -29.91 -17.14 -12.48
CA SER A 843 -31.33 -17.50 -12.39
C SER A 843 -32.06 -17.24 -13.71
N LEU A 844 -31.80 -16.10 -14.38
CA LEU A 844 -32.35 -15.84 -15.72
C LEU A 844 -31.83 -16.83 -16.78
N VAL A 845 -30.58 -17.26 -16.65
CA VAL A 845 -29.98 -18.25 -17.55
C VAL A 845 -30.60 -19.64 -17.33
N ASP A 846 -30.80 -20.07 -16.08
CA ASP A 846 -31.47 -21.32 -15.74
C ASP A 846 -32.92 -21.36 -16.26
N GLN A 847 -33.60 -20.21 -16.26
CA GLN A 847 -34.95 -20.05 -16.83
C GLN A 847 -34.95 -20.01 -18.37
N GLY A 848 -33.79 -20.10 -19.03
CA GLY A 848 -33.67 -19.99 -20.49
C GLY A 848 -33.95 -18.60 -21.06
N ARG A 849 -34.06 -17.58 -20.20
CA ARG A 849 -34.38 -16.19 -20.59
C ARG A 849 -33.17 -15.37 -21.00
N LEU A 850 -31.97 -15.86 -20.69
CA LEU A 850 -30.70 -15.20 -20.98
C LEU A 850 -29.66 -16.26 -21.35
N ARG A 851 -28.71 -15.93 -22.23
CA ARG A 851 -27.53 -16.76 -22.49
C ARG A 851 -26.25 -16.02 -22.14
N LEU A 852 -25.28 -16.74 -21.59
CA LEU A 852 -23.99 -16.18 -21.17
C LEU A 852 -23.15 -15.64 -22.35
N ASP A 853 -23.32 -16.18 -23.55
CA ASP A 853 -22.63 -15.76 -24.77
C ASP A 853 -23.38 -14.68 -25.58
N GLN A 854 -24.57 -14.27 -25.13
CA GLN A 854 -25.37 -13.25 -25.79
C GLN A 854 -24.64 -11.90 -25.80
N LYS A 855 -24.69 -11.22 -26.95
CA LYS A 855 -24.09 -9.89 -27.11
C LYS A 855 -24.86 -8.84 -26.30
N VAL A 856 -24.11 -7.91 -25.71
CA VAL A 856 -24.67 -6.83 -24.88
C VAL A 856 -25.10 -5.62 -25.74
N PHE A 857 -24.28 -5.25 -26.73
CA PHE A 857 -24.49 -4.09 -27.60
C PHE A 857 -24.55 -4.47 -29.09
N GLY A 858 -25.30 -3.69 -29.88
CA GLY A 858 -25.51 -3.88 -31.31
C GLY A 858 -26.98 -4.17 -31.68
N PRO A 859 -27.34 -4.15 -32.98
CA PRO A 859 -28.73 -4.31 -33.42
C PRO A 859 -29.38 -5.62 -32.95
N ASP A 860 -28.66 -6.73 -33.00
CA ASP A 860 -29.15 -8.07 -32.58
C ASP A 860 -28.72 -8.46 -31.15
N SER A 861 -28.56 -7.45 -30.27
CA SER A 861 -28.06 -7.63 -28.90
C SER A 861 -29.13 -7.40 -27.83
N LEU A 862 -28.78 -7.59 -26.56
CA LEU A 862 -29.67 -7.36 -25.42
C LEU A 862 -30.25 -5.94 -25.37
N PHE A 863 -29.46 -4.92 -25.70
CA PHE A 863 -29.93 -3.53 -25.71
C PHE A 863 -30.42 -3.06 -27.08
N GLY A 864 -30.29 -3.87 -28.14
CA GLY A 864 -30.72 -3.51 -29.49
C GLY A 864 -30.23 -2.11 -29.91
N SER A 865 -31.17 -1.23 -30.26
CA SER A 865 -30.92 0.15 -30.67
C SER A 865 -30.96 1.19 -29.54
N GLU A 866 -31.13 0.79 -28.27
CA GLU A 866 -31.25 1.73 -27.13
C GLU A 866 -30.03 2.65 -27.00
N PHE A 867 -28.84 2.12 -27.24
CA PHE A 867 -27.58 2.87 -27.27
C PHE A 867 -27.04 3.07 -28.69
N GLU A 868 -27.91 2.98 -29.71
CA GLU A 868 -27.55 3.29 -31.10
C GLU A 868 -27.18 4.75 -31.26
N ARG A 869 -26.16 5.02 -32.09
CA ARG A 869 -25.43 6.29 -32.09
C ARG A 869 -25.23 6.84 -33.48
N LYS A 870 -25.11 8.17 -33.54
CA LYS A 870 -24.68 8.90 -34.74
C LYS A 870 -23.27 8.49 -35.22
N LYS A 871 -22.45 7.94 -34.33
CA LYS A 871 -21.13 7.36 -34.64
C LYS A 871 -21.12 5.87 -34.30
N PRO A 872 -20.43 5.02 -35.08
CA PRO A 872 -20.29 3.60 -34.75
C PRO A 872 -19.71 3.39 -33.36
N TYR A 873 -20.05 2.27 -32.73
CA TYR A 873 -19.43 1.86 -31.47
C TYR A 873 -17.90 1.78 -31.61
N GLY A 874 -17.21 2.09 -30.52
CA GLY A 874 -15.77 1.87 -30.41
C GLY A 874 -15.41 0.40 -30.62
N ARG A 875 -14.14 0.15 -30.97
CA ARG A 875 -13.61 -1.20 -31.25
C ARG A 875 -13.97 -2.17 -30.10
N PHE A 876 -14.43 -3.37 -30.46
CA PHE A 876 -14.79 -4.48 -29.55
C PHE A 876 -16.03 -4.32 -28.66
N VAL A 877 -16.72 -3.18 -28.66
CA VAL A 877 -17.93 -2.99 -27.82
C VAL A 877 -19.05 -3.98 -28.21
N THR A 878 -19.26 -4.19 -29.51
CA THR A 878 -20.25 -5.16 -30.03
C THR A 878 -19.82 -6.61 -29.88
N ASP A 879 -18.55 -6.87 -29.54
CA ASP A 879 -18.07 -8.22 -29.24
C ASP A 879 -18.37 -8.67 -27.80
N LEU A 880 -18.74 -7.73 -26.93
CA LEU A 880 -18.92 -7.97 -25.49
C LEU A 880 -20.13 -8.87 -25.20
N THR A 881 -19.94 -9.87 -24.35
CA THR A 881 -21.00 -10.79 -23.89
C THR A 881 -21.31 -10.65 -22.40
N VAL A 882 -22.45 -11.21 -21.98
CA VAL A 882 -22.84 -11.31 -20.55
C VAL A 882 -21.74 -11.98 -19.72
N ARG A 883 -21.15 -13.07 -20.23
CA ARG A 883 -20.02 -13.76 -19.59
C ARG A 883 -18.82 -12.84 -19.39
N ASN A 884 -18.51 -11.98 -20.36
CA ASN A 884 -17.37 -11.08 -20.22
C ASN A 884 -17.57 -10.05 -19.10
N LEU A 885 -18.81 -9.61 -18.86
CA LEU A 885 -19.14 -8.72 -17.75
C LEU A 885 -18.95 -9.43 -16.39
N LEU A 886 -19.51 -10.63 -16.25
CA LEU A 886 -19.43 -11.43 -15.02
C LEU A 886 -17.98 -11.81 -14.65
N GLU A 887 -17.19 -12.20 -15.65
CA GLU A 887 -15.79 -12.62 -15.48
C GLU A 887 -14.81 -11.44 -15.36
N HIS A 888 -15.27 -10.19 -15.46
CA HIS A 888 -14.38 -9.02 -15.52
C HIS A 888 -13.37 -9.09 -16.69
N THR A 889 -13.83 -9.45 -17.89
CA THR A 889 -12.96 -9.61 -19.08
C THR A 889 -13.28 -8.67 -20.24
N SER A 890 -13.78 -7.46 -19.94
CA SER A 890 -14.18 -6.46 -20.95
C SER A 890 -13.02 -5.67 -21.60
N GLY A 891 -11.80 -5.65 -21.03
CA GLY A 891 -10.58 -5.12 -21.69
C GLY A 891 -9.71 -4.15 -20.84
N LYS A 892 -8.44 -3.92 -21.24
CA LYS A 892 -7.42 -3.11 -20.53
C LYS A 892 -7.21 -1.68 -21.02
N THR A 893 -6.88 -0.76 -20.11
CA THR A 893 -6.18 0.50 -20.41
C THR A 893 -4.67 0.30 -20.26
N PRO A 894 -3.81 0.70 -21.22
CA PRO A 894 -2.37 0.63 -21.03
C PRO A 894 -1.94 1.43 -19.79
N ILE A 895 -1.21 0.78 -18.88
CA ILE A 895 -0.48 1.45 -17.81
C ILE A 895 0.76 2.08 -18.45
N ALA A 896 0.61 3.32 -18.88
CA ALA A 896 1.66 4.31 -19.13
C ALA A 896 0.96 5.68 -19.14
N SER A 897 0.90 6.41 -18.03
CA SER A 897 2.02 7.22 -17.60
C SER A 897 1.71 7.86 -16.24
N GLN A 898 2.58 7.67 -15.25
CA GLN A 898 2.59 8.52 -14.06
C GLN A 898 3.29 9.87 -14.31
N ASN A 899 3.61 10.20 -15.58
CA ASN A 899 4.35 11.41 -15.94
C ASN A 899 3.83 12.12 -17.20
N PHE A 900 2.64 11.81 -17.72
CA PHE A 900 2.03 12.62 -18.79
C PHE A 900 0.52 12.78 -18.55
N ASN A 901 0.08 14.04 -18.48
CA ASN A 901 -1.34 14.43 -18.55
C ASN A 901 -1.93 14.06 -19.93
N PHE A 902 -2.30 12.80 -20.13
CA PHE A 902 -3.17 12.38 -21.24
C PHE A 902 -4.49 11.82 -20.69
N PRO A 903 -5.58 12.62 -20.63
CA PRO A 903 -6.88 12.23 -20.07
C PRO A 903 -7.67 11.16 -20.85
N PHE A 904 -7.12 10.56 -21.91
CA PHE A 904 -7.93 9.93 -22.98
C PHE A 904 -7.59 8.47 -23.35
N LEU A 905 -6.85 7.73 -22.53
CA LEU A 905 -6.66 6.30 -22.79
C LEU A 905 -7.66 5.49 -21.96
N GLY A 906 -8.65 4.90 -22.63
CA GLY A 906 -9.87 4.32 -22.06
C GLY A 906 -9.81 2.85 -21.61
N GLY A 907 -10.85 2.44 -20.88
CA GLY A 907 -11.14 1.09 -20.40
C GLY A 907 -11.96 1.13 -19.09
N TRP A 908 -12.81 0.13 -18.84
CA TRP A 908 -13.73 0.15 -17.69
C TRP A 908 -13.11 -0.45 -16.43
N ASN A 909 -11.95 0.07 -16.00
CA ASN A 909 -11.30 -0.39 -14.78
C ASN A 909 -11.89 0.31 -13.53
N ASN A 910 -11.66 -0.27 -12.35
CA ASN A 910 -12.06 0.32 -11.06
C ASN A 910 -10.92 1.08 -10.35
N LEU A 911 -9.90 1.51 -11.10
CA LEU A 911 -8.75 2.27 -10.61
C LEU A 911 -8.99 3.78 -10.84
N GLU A 912 -7.99 4.50 -11.34
CA GLU A 912 -8.11 5.92 -11.66
C GLU A 912 -9.23 6.14 -12.70
N ASN A 913 -10.28 6.88 -12.31
CA ASN A 913 -11.48 7.20 -13.10
C ASN A 913 -12.50 6.05 -13.30
N ASP A 914 -12.79 5.26 -12.26
CA ASP A 914 -13.85 4.23 -12.30
C ASP A 914 -15.18 4.78 -12.88
N PRO A 915 -15.65 4.27 -14.04
CA PRO A 915 -16.84 4.79 -14.69
C PRO A 915 -18.13 4.63 -13.88
N ALA A 916 -18.17 3.71 -12.91
CA ALA A 916 -19.33 3.59 -12.04
C ALA A 916 -19.50 4.81 -11.11
N TRP A 917 -18.41 5.50 -10.79
CA TRP A 917 -18.36 6.62 -9.86
C TRP A 917 -18.35 7.99 -10.54
N ILE A 918 -17.98 8.07 -11.83
CA ILE A 918 -18.01 9.34 -12.57
C ILE A 918 -19.44 9.86 -12.74
N GLU A 919 -19.59 11.18 -12.81
CA GLU A 919 -20.87 11.85 -13.06
C GLU A 919 -22.02 11.36 -12.15
N PRO A 920 -21.93 11.51 -10.81
CA PRO A 920 -22.84 10.90 -9.84
C PRO A 920 -24.32 11.32 -10.00
N ARG A 921 -24.59 12.39 -10.75
CA ARG A 921 -25.94 12.90 -11.02
C ARG A 921 -26.62 12.31 -12.26
N LYS A 922 -25.89 11.58 -13.12
CA LYS A 922 -26.47 10.94 -14.31
C LYS A 922 -27.26 9.69 -13.94
N SER A 923 -28.34 9.44 -14.66
CA SER A 923 -29.03 8.14 -14.66
C SER A 923 -28.14 7.03 -15.22
N THR A 924 -28.52 5.77 -15.00
CA THR A 924 -27.79 4.59 -15.52
C THR A 924 -27.64 4.65 -17.04
N ALA A 925 -28.71 4.94 -17.79
CA ALA A 925 -28.67 4.99 -19.25
C ALA A 925 -27.78 6.14 -19.78
N GLU A 926 -27.90 7.34 -19.20
CA GLU A 926 -27.05 8.48 -19.59
C GLU A 926 -25.56 8.21 -19.34
N LEU A 927 -25.24 7.55 -18.22
CA LEU A 927 -23.88 7.14 -17.91
C LEU A 927 -23.38 6.11 -18.92
N ILE A 928 -24.16 5.07 -19.20
CA ILE A 928 -23.78 4.03 -20.18
C ILE A 928 -23.48 4.67 -21.53
N GLY A 929 -24.36 5.55 -22.02
CA GLY A 929 -24.10 6.36 -23.20
C GLY A 929 -22.76 7.07 -23.07
N MET A 930 -22.61 7.97 -22.11
CA MET A 930 -21.38 8.76 -21.96
C MET A 930 -20.10 7.88 -21.95
N VAL A 931 -20.10 6.75 -21.24
CA VAL A 931 -18.97 5.83 -21.16
C VAL A 931 -18.67 5.18 -22.51
N LEU A 932 -19.69 4.73 -23.25
CA LEU A 932 -19.49 4.17 -24.60
C LEU A 932 -18.89 5.19 -25.58
N GLU A 933 -19.01 6.48 -25.29
CA GLU A 933 -18.63 7.60 -26.19
C GLU A 933 -17.23 8.09 -25.87
N SER A 934 -16.95 8.22 -24.58
CA SER A 934 -15.72 8.80 -24.05
C SER A 934 -14.67 7.76 -23.66
N GLN A 935 -15.06 6.49 -23.45
CA GLN A 935 -14.17 5.44 -22.97
C GLN A 935 -14.20 4.18 -23.84
N GLN A 936 -13.24 4.10 -24.77
CA GLN A 936 -13.13 2.96 -25.68
C GLN A 936 -12.50 1.72 -25.02
N LEU A 937 -12.95 0.54 -25.45
CA LEU A 937 -12.27 -0.73 -25.15
C LEU A 937 -11.04 -0.89 -26.03
N VAL A 938 -9.90 -1.26 -25.44
CA VAL A 938 -8.62 -1.39 -26.17
C VAL A 938 -8.30 -2.84 -26.52
N PHE A 939 -8.90 -3.82 -25.82
CA PHE A 939 -8.61 -5.24 -26.00
C PHE A 939 -9.88 -6.03 -26.29
N LYS A 940 -9.72 -7.14 -27.03
CA LYS A 940 -10.82 -8.05 -27.33
C LYS A 940 -11.36 -8.70 -26.03
N PRO A 941 -12.69 -8.68 -25.80
CA PRO A 941 -13.32 -9.32 -24.65
C PRO A 941 -12.91 -10.79 -24.47
N GLY A 942 -12.79 -11.22 -23.21
CA GLY A 942 -12.40 -12.59 -22.83
C GLY A 942 -10.90 -12.88 -22.87
N LYS A 943 -10.05 -11.93 -23.28
CA LYS A 943 -8.59 -12.13 -23.38
C LYS A 943 -7.79 -11.58 -22.20
N THR A 944 -8.35 -10.67 -21.42
CA THR A 944 -7.65 -10.01 -20.31
C THR A 944 -8.63 -9.80 -19.16
N TRP A 945 -8.20 -10.06 -17.94
CA TRP A 945 -9.01 -9.86 -16.73
C TRP A 945 -8.73 -8.49 -16.10
N ILE A 946 -9.77 -7.69 -15.92
CA ILE A 946 -9.78 -6.39 -15.24
C ILE A 946 -11.09 -6.20 -14.48
N TYR A 947 -10.93 -6.04 -13.18
CA TYR A 947 -12.03 -5.74 -12.28
C TYR A 947 -12.77 -4.47 -12.70
N SER A 948 -14.10 -4.58 -12.85
CA SER A 948 -14.94 -3.52 -13.41
C SER A 948 -16.26 -3.42 -12.65
N ASN A 949 -16.48 -2.30 -11.95
CA ASN A 949 -17.78 -1.99 -11.34
C ASN A 949 -18.83 -1.67 -12.39
N PHE A 950 -18.45 -0.87 -13.40
CA PHE A 950 -19.32 -0.53 -14.53
C PHE A 950 -19.81 -1.77 -15.29
N GLY A 951 -18.99 -2.81 -15.44
CA GLY A 951 -19.42 -4.07 -16.04
C GLY A 951 -20.58 -4.74 -15.29
N TYR A 952 -20.61 -4.63 -13.95
CA TYR A 952 -21.73 -5.12 -13.14
C TYR A 952 -22.92 -4.16 -13.15
N GLN A 953 -22.70 -2.86 -13.30
CA GLN A 953 -23.79 -1.91 -13.56
C GLN A 953 -24.54 -2.25 -14.86
N LEU A 954 -23.83 -2.67 -15.92
CA LEU A 954 -24.46 -3.19 -17.14
C LEU A 954 -25.27 -4.47 -16.88
N LEU A 955 -24.79 -5.39 -16.03
CA LEU A 955 -25.56 -6.59 -15.65
C LEU A 955 -26.85 -6.24 -14.91
N GLY A 956 -26.82 -5.24 -14.03
CA GLY A 956 -28.02 -4.70 -13.39
C GLY A 956 -29.05 -4.21 -14.41
N HIS A 957 -28.58 -3.44 -15.39
CA HIS A 957 -29.46 -2.93 -16.44
C HIS A 957 -29.98 -4.03 -17.39
N ILE A 958 -29.21 -5.10 -17.63
CA ILE A 958 -29.67 -6.30 -18.35
C ILE A 958 -30.82 -6.98 -17.59
N ILE A 959 -30.72 -7.10 -16.26
CA ILE A 959 -31.80 -7.66 -15.43
C ILE A 959 -33.06 -6.84 -15.59
N GLU A 960 -32.96 -5.51 -15.53
CA GLU A 960 -34.10 -4.61 -15.71
C GLU A 960 -34.75 -4.78 -17.07
N ARG A 961 -33.93 -4.81 -18.13
CA ARG A 961 -34.40 -4.95 -19.51
C ARG A 961 -35.15 -6.25 -19.77
N ILE A 962 -34.61 -7.37 -19.26
CA ILE A 962 -35.19 -8.71 -19.49
C ILE A 962 -36.42 -8.95 -18.61
N SER A 963 -36.40 -8.43 -17.38
CA SER A 963 -37.45 -8.71 -16.40
C SER A 963 -38.62 -7.73 -16.41
N GLY A 964 -38.38 -6.49 -16.82
CA GLY A 964 -39.33 -5.38 -16.67
C GLY A 964 -39.48 -4.88 -15.22
N MET A 965 -38.68 -5.40 -14.29
CA MET A 965 -38.64 -5.00 -12.88
C MET A 965 -37.38 -4.15 -12.62
N SER A 966 -37.37 -3.31 -11.60
CA SER A 966 -36.10 -2.70 -11.18
C SER A 966 -35.12 -3.77 -10.70
N TYR A 967 -33.81 -3.49 -10.77
CA TYR A 967 -32.80 -4.43 -10.28
C TYR A 967 -33.04 -4.84 -8.81
N GLU A 968 -33.38 -3.87 -7.95
CA GLU A 968 -33.62 -4.12 -6.53
C GLU A 968 -34.80 -5.08 -6.31
N GLU A 969 -35.93 -4.85 -7.00
CA GLU A 969 -37.13 -5.69 -6.90
C GLU A 969 -36.89 -7.10 -7.43
N PHE A 970 -36.15 -7.23 -8.54
CA PHE A 970 -35.84 -8.54 -9.10
C PHE A 970 -34.99 -9.37 -8.13
N VAL A 971 -33.92 -8.80 -7.58
CA VAL A 971 -33.06 -9.52 -6.64
C VAL A 971 -33.82 -9.87 -5.35
N LYS A 972 -34.67 -8.96 -4.83
CA LYS A 972 -35.56 -9.27 -3.70
C LYS A 972 -36.41 -10.50 -3.98
N LYS A 973 -37.16 -10.48 -5.08
CA LYS A 973 -38.11 -11.55 -5.42
C LYS A 973 -37.45 -12.91 -5.73
N TYR A 974 -36.35 -12.90 -6.48
CA TYR A 974 -35.77 -14.14 -7.02
C TYR A 974 -34.55 -14.65 -6.26
N VAL A 975 -33.98 -13.87 -5.34
CA VAL A 975 -32.86 -14.28 -4.49
C VAL A 975 -33.26 -14.22 -3.02
N TRP A 976 -33.58 -13.03 -2.49
CA TRP A 976 -33.75 -12.83 -1.04
C TRP A 976 -35.00 -13.49 -0.46
N ASP A 977 -36.17 -13.29 -1.08
CA ASP A 977 -37.44 -13.86 -0.62
C ASP A 977 -37.37 -15.40 -0.64
N ARG A 978 -36.65 -15.97 -1.61
CA ARG A 978 -36.47 -17.42 -1.78
C ARG A 978 -35.63 -18.06 -0.68
N VAL A 979 -34.77 -17.28 -0.01
CA VAL A 979 -33.99 -17.72 1.16
C VAL A 979 -34.56 -17.17 2.47
N GLY A 980 -35.76 -16.58 2.45
CA GLY A 980 -36.43 -16.02 3.61
C GLY A 980 -35.67 -14.87 4.26
N VAL A 981 -35.01 -14.02 3.48
CA VAL A 981 -34.43 -12.75 3.94
C VAL A 981 -35.40 -11.63 3.61
N GLU A 982 -35.91 -10.98 4.65
CA GLU A 982 -36.88 -9.89 4.55
C GLU A 982 -36.20 -8.56 4.92
N GLU A 983 -36.69 -7.44 4.38
CA GLU A 983 -36.22 -6.07 4.65
C GLU A 983 -34.78 -5.72 4.23
N ILE A 984 -34.16 -6.50 3.35
CA ILE A 984 -32.89 -6.10 2.72
C ILE A 984 -33.12 -5.04 1.64
N GLN A 985 -32.21 -4.09 1.47
CA GLN A 985 -32.33 -3.06 0.44
C GLN A 985 -30.96 -2.58 -0.05
N ILE A 986 -30.96 -1.72 -1.06
CA ILE A 986 -29.75 -1.00 -1.50
C ILE A 986 -29.56 0.23 -0.61
N ALA A 987 -28.30 0.51 -0.25
CA ALA A 987 -27.89 1.67 0.53
C ALA A 987 -28.37 2.97 -0.12
N ARG A 988 -28.92 3.86 0.71
CA ARG A 988 -29.33 5.20 0.29
C ARG A 988 -28.17 6.18 0.50
N PRO A 989 -28.12 7.28 -0.30
CA PRO A 989 -26.95 8.13 -0.34
C PRO A 989 -26.77 8.95 0.94
N THR A 990 -27.81 9.27 1.73
CA THR A 990 -27.67 10.15 2.92
C THR A 990 -27.90 9.44 4.26
N ILE A 991 -27.46 10.06 5.37
CA ILE A 991 -27.76 9.56 6.73
C ILE A 991 -29.28 9.57 6.99
N ALA A 992 -29.99 10.58 6.51
CA ALA A 992 -31.43 10.74 6.72
C ALA A 992 -32.25 9.62 6.04
N GLU A 993 -31.73 9.03 4.95
CA GLU A 993 -32.38 7.96 4.19
C GLU A 993 -31.86 6.56 4.57
N LYS A 994 -30.92 6.47 5.51
CA LYS A 994 -30.32 5.23 6.00
C LYS A 994 -31.40 4.27 6.50
N SER A 995 -31.26 2.97 6.22
CA SER A 995 -32.14 1.94 6.79
C SER A 995 -32.12 1.97 8.33
N ARG A 996 -33.21 1.58 8.98
CA ARG A 996 -33.26 1.47 10.45
C ARG A 996 -32.18 0.51 10.98
N ARG A 997 -31.95 -0.63 10.32
CA ARG A 997 -30.95 -1.63 10.74
C ARG A 997 -29.53 -1.33 10.25
N GLU A 998 -29.34 -0.36 9.37
CA GLU A 998 -28.02 0.00 8.84
C GLU A 998 -27.19 0.78 9.87
N VAL A 999 -25.90 0.48 10.00
CA VAL A 999 -24.97 1.18 10.91
C VAL A 999 -24.53 2.55 10.39
N LEU A 1000 -23.94 3.39 11.26
CA LEU A 1000 -23.19 4.55 10.79
C LEU A 1000 -21.79 4.17 10.35
N TYR A 1001 -21.29 4.76 9.27
CA TYR A 1001 -19.98 4.49 8.68
C TYR A 1001 -18.98 5.59 9.01
N TYR A 1002 -17.77 5.17 9.33
CA TYR A 1002 -16.69 6.06 9.72
C TYR A 1002 -15.55 5.99 8.70
N MET A 1003 -15.03 7.14 8.32
CA MET A 1003 -13.94 7.24 7.36
C MET A 1003 -12.65 6.62 7.93
N SER A 1004 -11.87 6.00 7.06
CA SER A 1004 -10.59 5.40 7.42
C SER A 1004 -9.42 6.15 6.81
N GLY A 1005 -8.42 6.42 7.65
CA GLY A 1005 -7.10 6.86 7.22
C GLY A 1005 -7.04 8.17 6.43
N ASN A 1006 -5.90 8.35 5.79
CA ASN A 1006 -5.49 9.55 5.07
C ASN A 1006 -5.54 9.24 3.56
N ARG A 1007 -6.71 8.91 3.01
CA ARG A 1007 -6.96 8.92 1.55
C ARG A 1007 -8.14 9.84 1.28
N VAL A 1008 -8.35 10.28 0.03
CA VAL A 1008 -9.51 11.10 -0.32
C VAL A 1008 -10.65 10.11 -0.19
N GLY A 1009 -11.20 10.01 1.00
CA GLY A 1009 -12.31 9.14 1.27
C GLY A 1009 -13.49 9.79 0.57
N PHE A 1010 -14.15 9.03 -0.29
CA PHE A 1010 -15.53 9.35 -0.60
C PHE A 1010 -16.28 9.46 0.73
N ASN A 1011 -17.11 10.49 0.86
CA ASN A 1011 -18.05 10.55 1.97
C ASN A 1011 -18.91 9.26 1.90
N PRO A 1012 -19.00 8.45 2.97
CA PRO A 1012 -19.95 7.34 2.99
C PRO A 1012 -21.34 7.81 2.58
N TYR A 1013 -21.71 9.05 2.87
CA TYR A 1013 -23.02 9.60 2.57
C TYR A 1013 -23.06 10.50 1.32
N GLU A 1014 -22.20 10.23 0.33
CA GLU A 1014 -22.27 10.81 -1.03
C GLU A 1014 -22.17 9.72 -2.10
N MET A 1015 -22.92 8.62 -1.91
CA MET A 1015 -22.98 7.54 -2.90
C MET A 1015 -23.76 7.95 -4.16
N PRO A 1016 -23.44 7.36 -5.33
CA PRO A 1016 -24.31 7.44 -6.49
C PRO A 1016 -25.69 6.83 -6.19
N PRO A 1017 -26.72 7.15 -7.01
CA PRO A 1017 -28.06 6.61 -6.85
C PRO A 1017 -28.11 5.07 -6.68
N PRO A 1018 -29.05 4.55 -5.87
CA PRO A 1018 -29.17 3.12 -5.57
C PRO A 1018 -29.23 2.20 -6.81
N GLU A 1019 -29.96 2.60 -7.84
CA GLU A 1019 -30.06 1.87 -9.12
C GLU A 1019 -28.72 1.74 -9.85
N ARG A 1020 -27.78 2.65 -9.60
CA ARG A 1020 -26.43 2.57 -10.15
C ARG A 1020 -25.52 1.71 -9.29
N THR A 1021 -25.64 1.79 -7.96
CA THR A 1021 -24.69 1.17 -7.03
C THR A 1021 -25.04 -0.27 -6.68
N GLY A 1022 -26.33 -0.62 -6.62
CA GLY A 1022 -26.82 -1.95 -6.25
C GLY A 1022 -26.08 -3.11 -6.92
N PRO A 1023 -26.00 -3.14 -8.27
CA PRO A 1023 -25.43 -4.28 -9.00
C PRO A 1023 -23.97 -4.62 -8.68
N TRP A 1024 -23.17 -3.67 -8.20
CA TRP A 1024 -21.73 -3.86 -8.01
C TRP A 1024 -21.23 -3.59 -6.60
N GLY A 1025 -22.00 -2.89 -5.74
CA GLY A 1025 -21.51 -2.45 -4.43
C GLY A 1025 -22.55 -2.03 -3.38
N GLY A 1026 -23.79 -1.77 -3.79
CA GLY A 1026 -24.72 -0.98 -2.99
C GLY A 1026 -25.54 -1.73 -1.94
N TRP A 1027 -25.54 -3.07 -1.89
CA TRP A 1027 -26.38 -3.78 -0.93
C TRP A 1027 -25.97 -3.52 0.53
N ILE A 1028 -26.97 -3.43 1.41
CA ILE A 1028 -26.78 -3.50 2.86
C ILE A 1028 -27.21 -4.87 3.37
N ALA A 1029 -26.38 -5.54 4.16
CA ALA A 1029 -26.71 -6.84 4.73
C ALA A 1029 -25.99 -7.07 6.07
N SER A 1030 -26.60 -7.88 6.92
CA SER A 1030 -25.95 -8.50 8.09
C SER A 1030 -25.17 -9.74 7.67
N PRO A 1031 -24.17 -10.19 8.45
CA PRO A 1031 -23.44 -11.41 8.12
C PRO A 1031 -24.34 -12.65 8.19
N ILE A 1032 -25.40 -12.63 9.00
CA ILE A 1032 -26.41 -13.71 9.06
C ILE A 1032 -27.16 -13.81 7.74
N GLU A 1033 -27.66 -12.69 7.20
CA GLU A 1033 -28.39 -12.67 5.92
C GLU A 1033 -27.50 -13.15 4.75
N LEU A 1034 -26.23 -12.75 4.73
CA LEU A 1034 -25.26 -13.23 3.74
C LEU A 1034 -25.05 -14.74 3.81
N LEU A 1035 -24.91 -15.31 5.01
CA LEU A 1035 -24.76 -16.76 5.16
C LEU A 1035 -26.06 -17.51 4.90
N LYS A 1036 -27.22 -16.90 5.14
CA LYS A 1036 -28.52 -17.48 4.78
C LYS A 1036 -28.64 -17.62 3.27
N MET A 1037 -28.21 -16.61 2.51
CA MET A 1037 -28.09 -16.70 1.05
C MET A 1037 -27.11 -17.81 0.63
N MET A 1038 -25.91 -17.86 1.23
CA MET A 1038 -24.92 -18.89 0.91
C MET A 1038 -25.44 -20.30 1.13
N SER A 1039 -26.21 -20.55 2.19
CA SER A 1039 -26.82 -21.86 2.49
C SER A 1039 -27.80 -22.40 1.43
N HIS A 1040 -28.08 -21.62 0.38
CA HIS A 1040 -28.91 -22.02 -0.77
C HIS A 1040 -28.22 -21.75 -2.12
N LEU A 1041 -26.92 -21.43 -2.12
CA LEU A 1041 -26.13 -21.10 -3.31
C LEU A 1041 -24.70 -21.64 -3.24
N ASP A 1042 -24.38 -22.50 -2.26
CA ASP A 1042 -23.03 -22.99 -1.98
C ASP A 1042 -22.70 -24.34 -2.63
N GLY A 1043 -23.67 -24.99 -3.27
CA GLY A 1043 -23.49 -26.27 -3.94
C GLY A 1043 -23.37 -27.47 -2.99
N PHE A 1044 -23.63 -27.29 -1.69
CA PHE A 1044 -23.75 -28.40 -0.75
C PHE A 1044 -25.17 -28.99 -0.81
N SER A 1045 -25.41 -30.07 -0.06
CA SER A 1045 -26.63 -30.89 -0.20
C SER A 1045 -27.50 -30.91 1.06
N TYR A 1046 -27.19 -30.09 2.06
CA TYR A 1046 -27.98 -30.07 3.29
C TYR A 1046 -29.31 -29.32 3.12
N ARG A 1047 -29.38 -28.40 2.15
CA ARG A 1047 -30.55 -27.61 1.72
C ARG A 1047 -30.55 -27.57 0.20
N ALA A 1048 -31.74 -27.33 -0.36
CA ALA A 1048 -31.88 -27.19 -1.80
C ALA A 1048 -31.31 -25.85 -2.26
N ASP A 1049 -30.40 -25.91 -3.24
CA ASP A 1049 -29.89 -24.73 -3.93
C ASP A 1049 -30.96 -24.08 -4.80
N LEU A 1050 -30.90 -22.75 -4.94
CA LEU A 1050 -31.77 -21.98 -5.84
C LEU A 1050 -31.41 -22.17 -7.31
N LEU A 1051 -30.12 -22.39 -7.60
CA LEU A 1051 -29.60 -22.54 -8.95
C LEU A 1051 -29.45 -24.01 -9.30
N SER A 1052 -29.56 -24.32 -10.60
CA SER A 1052 -29.33 -25.67 -11.08
C SER A 1052 -27.87 -26.12 -10.82
N PRO A 1053 -27.60 -27.43 -10.72
CA PRO A 1053 -26.23 -27.93 -10.62
C PRO A 1053 -25.32 -27.48 -11.78
N TRP A 1054 -25.91 -27.27 -12.97
CA TRP A 1054 -25.19 -26.72 -14.11
C TRP A 1054 -24.78 -25.26 -13.86
N ALA A 1055 -25.71 -24.43 -13.40
CA ALA A 1055 -25.44 -23.01 -13.14
C ALA A 1055 -24.41 -22.83 -12.04
N LEU A 1056 -24.49 -23.59 -10.94
CA LEU A 1056 -23.49 -23.59 -9.87
C LEU A 1056 -22.09 -23.95 -10.40
N LYS A 1057 -22.00 -25.00 -11.22
CA LYS A 1057 -20.74 -25.41 -11.84
C LYS A 1057 -20.17 -24.34 -12.76
N GLU A 1058 -21.01 -23.67 -13.55
CA GLU A 1058 -20.58 -22.56 -14.41
C GLU A 1058 -20.24 -21.30 -13.61
N TRP A 1059 -20.90 -21.04 -12.49
CA TRP A 1059 -20.66 -19.90 -11.60
C TRP A 1059 -19.21 -19.86 -11.12
N VAL A 1060 -18.67 -21.01 -10.74
CA VAL A 1060 -17.34 -21.11 -10.11
C VAL A 1060 -16.26 -21.59 -11.06
N LYS A 1061 -16.60 -21.79 -12.33
CA LYS A 1061 -15.66 -22.13 -13.39
C LYS A 1061 -14.67 -20.97 -13.58
N PRO A 1062 -13.39 -21.14 -13.25
CA PRO A 1062 -12.48 -20.02 -13.26
C PRO A 1062 -12.08 -19.65 -14.70
N SER A 1063 -12.02 -18.35 -14.96
CA SER A 1063 -11.64 -17.80 -16.26
C SER A 1063 -10.13 -17.97 -16.50
N ALA A 1064 -9.75 -18.38 -17.72
CA ALA A 1064 -8.34 -18.43 -18.10
C ALA A 1064 -7.70 -17.03 -18.11
N ALA A 1065 -8.49 -15.98 -18.39
CA ALA A 1065 -8.02 -14.60 -18.42
C ALA A 1065 -7.64 -14.08 -17.02
N SER A 1066 -8.26 -14.60 -15.97
CA SER A 1066 -7.91 -14.32 -14.56
C SER A 1066 -6.78 -15.19 -14.04
N ASN A 1067 -6.13 -15.99 -14.90
CA ASN A 1067 -5.15 -17.00 -14.47
C ASN A 1067 -5.73 -18.00 -13.45
N GLY A 1068 -7.02 -18.33 -13.59
CA GLY A 1068 -7.68 -19.33 -12.77
C GLY A 1068 -8.18 -18.83 -11.41
N THR A 1069 -8.20 -17.52 -11.16
CA THR A 1069 -8.49 -16.96 -9.82
C THR A 1069 -9.86 -16.31 -9.66
N TYR A 1070 -10.65 -16.24 -10.73
CA TYR A 1070 -11.97 -15.58 -10.73
C TYR A 1070 -12.94 -16.29 -11.66
N GLY A 1071 -14.16 -16.55 -11.17
CA GLY A 1071 -15.29 -17.12 -11.91
C GLY A 1071 -16.32 -16.06 -12.33
N LEU A 1072 -17.61 -16.35 -12.19
CA LEU A 1072 -18.70 -15.40 -12.47
C LEU A 1072 -19.06 -14.63 -11.19
N GLY A 1073 -18.26 -13.62 -10.83
CA GLY A 1073 -18.52 -12.82 -9.62
C GLY A 1073 -18.02 -13.43 -8.31
N TRP A 1074 -17.17 -14.45 -8.39
CA TRP A 1074 -16.45 -15.02 -7.25
C TRP A 1074 -14.95 -15.06 -7.51
N SER A 1075 -14.15 -14.78 -6.49
CA SER A 1075 -12.75 -15.17 -6.49
C SER A 1075 -12.61 -16.62 -6.05
N ILE A 1076 -11.77 -17.38 -6.74
CA ILE A 1076 -11.66 -18.84 -6.59
C ILE A 1076 -10.23 -19.20 -6.16
N ASN A 1077 -10.10 -19.93 -5.05
CA ASN A 1077 -8.83 -20.46 -4.54
C ASN A 1077 -7.74 -19.39 -4.33
N VAL A 1078 -8.13 -18.22 -3.84
CA VAL A 1078 -7.24 -17.09 -3.55
C VAL A 1078 -7.09 -16.87 -2.06
N MET A 1079 -6.03 -16.13 -1.67
CA MET A 1079 -5.77 -15.72 -0.28
C MET A 1079 -5.60 -16.88 0.72
N GLY A 1080 -5.25 -18.07 0.24
CA GLY A 1080 -5.05 -19.26 1.07
C GLY A 1080 -6.32 -20.09 1.31
N PHE A 1081 -7.48 -19.60 0.88
CA PHE A 1081 -8.73 -20.35 0.96
C PHE A 1081 -8.82 -21.39 -0.16
N ASN A 1082 -9.32 -22.58 0.16
CA ASN A 1082 -9.74 -23.58 -0.83
C ASN A 1082 -11.27 -23.55 -0.93
N GLY A 1083 -11.76 -22.75 -1.87
CA GLY A 1083 -13.18 -22.40 -1.97
C GLY A 1083 -13.44 -21.09 -2.71
N TRP A 1084 -14.59 -20.48 -2.41
CA TRP A 1084 -15.11 -19.28 -3.05
C TRP A 1084 -15.08 -18.13 -2.07
N GLN A 1085 -14.69 -16.95 -2.53
CA GLN A 1085 -14.70 -15.77 -1.69
C GLN A 1085 -14.95 -14.50 -2.50
N HIS A 1086 -15.54 -13.51 -1.85
CA HIS A 1086 -15.55 -12.16 -2.37
C HIS A 1086 -15.40 -11.18 -1.21
N ASP A 1087 -14.56 -10.17 -1.39
CA ASP A 1087 -14.45 -9.05 -0.48
C ASP A 1087 -15.29 -7.85 -0.93
N GLY A 1088 -15.68 -7.02 0.01
CA GLY A 1088 -16.42 -5.82 -0.29
C GLY A 1088 -15.79 -4.60 0.35
N ARG A 1089 -15.81 -3.52 -0.41
CA ARG A 1089 -15.36 -2.20 -0.01
C ARG A 1089 -16.39 -1.20 -0.48
N MET A 1090 -16.79 -0.34 0.44
CA MET A 1090 -17.51 0.90 0.16
C MET A 1090 -16.90 1.99 1.03
N PRO A 1091 -17.12 3.26 0.71
CA PRO A 1091 -16.60 4.33 1.54
C PRO A 1091 -17.10 4.16 2.99
N GLY A 1092 -16.14 4.02 3.92
CA GLY A 1092 -16.42 3.78 5.34
C GLY A 1092 -16.90 2.37 5.69
N SER A 1093 -16.84 1.38 4.80
CA SER A 1093 -17.26 0.00 5.07
C SER A 1093 -16.33 -1.02 4.41
N ALA A 1094 -16.19 -2.18 5.05
CA ALA A 1094 -15.54 -3.35 4.47
C ALA A 1094 -16.29 -4.64 4.85
N SER A 1095 -16.18 -5.64 4.00
CA SER A 1095 -16.84 -6.92 4.18
C SER A 1095 -16.05 -8.07 3.56
N MET A 1096 -16.33 -9.27 4.03
CA MET A 1096 -15.76 -10.50 3.50
C MET A 1096 -16.82 -11.58 3.57
N LEU A 1097 -17.00 -12.32 2.48
CA LEU A 1097 -17.83 -13.52 2.41
C LEU A 1097 -16.99 -14.67 1.86
N VAL A 1098 -16.88 -15.75 2.62
CA VAL A 1098 -16.04 -16.91 2.29
C VAL A 1098 -16.84 -18.19 2.48
N ARG A 1099 -16.69 -19.12 1.53
CA ARG A 1099 -17.20 -20.49 1.58
C ARG A 1099 -16.05 -21.45 1.25
N LEU A 1100 -15.79 -22.41 2.13
CA LEU A 1100 -14.73 -23.41 1.98
C LEU A 1100 -15.29 -24.77 1.59
N ASP A 1101 -14.52 -25.56 0.84
CA ASP A 1101 -14.93 -26.91 0.36
C ASP A 1101 -15.26 -27.90 1.47
N ASN A 1102 -14.79 -27.66 2.69
CA ASN A 1102 -15.10 -28.50 3.84
C ASN A 1102 -16.48 -28.19 4.46
N GLY A 1103 -17.29 -27.28 3.88
CA GLY A 1103 -18.60 -26.90 4.41
C GLY A 1103 -18.58 -25.76 5.42
N LEU A 1104 -17.43 -25.11 5.65
CA LEU A 1104 -17.34 -23.95 6.54
C LEU A 1104 -17.52 -22.66 5.74
N GLU A 1105 -18.35 -21.75 6.25
CA GLU A 1105 -18.56 -20.44 5.64
C GLU A 1105 -18.54 -19.34 6.70
N MET A 1106 -18.11 -18.15 6.31
CA MET A 1106 -18.03 -17.01 7.22
C MET A 1106 -18.32 -15.71 6.47
N ALA A 1107 -19.09 -14.85 7.13
CA ALA A 1107 -19.34 -13.49 6.70
C ALA A 1107 -18.86 -12.54 7.79
N VAL A 1108 -18.11 -11.50 7.40
CA VAL A 1108 -17.67 -10.41 8.27
C VAL A 1108 -18.05 -9.10 7.61
N VAL A 1109 -18.56 -8.17 8.40
CA VAL A 1109 -18.88 -6.81 7.96
C VAL A 1109 -18.45 -5.79 9.02
N VAL A 1110 -18.00 -4.62 8.59
CA VAL A 1110 -17.52 -3.55 9.48
C VAL A 1110 -17.97 -2.17 9.03
N ASN A 1111 -18.01 -1.22 9.96
CA ASN A 1111 -18.39 0.16 9.68
C ASN A 1111 -17.21 1.13 9.57
N LYS A 1112 -16.07 0.63 9.11
CA LYS A 1112 -14.88 1.41 8.74
C LYS A 1112 -14.15 0.71 7.59
N GLU A 1113 -13.69 1.45 6.60
CA GLU A 1113 -12.92 0.90 5.47
C GLU A 1113 -11.45 0.62 5.87
N TYR A 1114 -10.74 -0.28 5.16
CA TYR A 1114 -9.28 -0.45 5.33
C TYR A 1114 -8.65 -1.20 4.13
N SER A 1115 -7.32 -1.08 3.97
CA SER A 1115 -6.59 -1.62 2.81
C SER A 1115 -6.27 -3.13 2.84
N GLU A 1116 -6.15 -3.69 1.64
CA GLU A 1116 -6.37 -5.07 1.15
C GLU A 1116 -5.58 -6.26 1.72
N ARG A 1117 -4.66 -6.14 2.70
CA ARG A 1117 -3.90 -7.33 3.15
C ARG A 1117 -4.15 -7.77 4.57
N ASP A 1118 -4.30 -6.83 5.50
CA ASP A 1118 -4.37 -7.17 6.92
C ASP A 1118 -5.76 -7.72 7.28
N PHE A 1119 -6.81 -7.19 6.66
CA PHE A 1119 -8.20 -7.66 6.88
C PHE A 1119 -8.39 -9.16 6.63
N PHE A 1120 -7.95 -9.64 5.46
CA PHE A 1120 -8.14 -11.04 5.06
C PHE A 1120 -7.20 -12.00 5.78
N HIS A 1121 -5.96 -11.58 6.07
CA HIS A 1121 -5.03 -12.44 6.81
C HIS A 1121 -5.47 -12.61 8.26
N GLU A 1122 -5.85 -11.51 8.92
CA GLU A 1122 -6.14 -11.56 10.35
C GLU A 1122 -7.39 -12.37 10.66
N LEU A 1123 -8.46 -12.17 9.89
CA LEU A 1123 -9.73 -12.89 10.06
C LEU A 1123 -9.76 -14.24 9.33
N GLY A 1124 -9.04 -14.39 8.21
CA GLY A 1124 -8.86 -15.68 7.55
C GLY A 1124 -8.18 -16.72 8.44
N TYR A 1125 -7.40 -16.28 9.43
CA TYR A 1125 -6.85 -17.14 10.47
C TYR A 1125 -7.94 -17.87 11.28
N ILE A 1126 -9.08 -17.22 11.56
CA ILE A 1126 -10.21 -17.84 12.27
C ILE A 1126 -10.72 -19.03 11.46
N LEU A 1127 -11.01 -18.82 10.17
CA LEU A 1127 -11.47 -19.87 9.25
C LEU A 1127 -10.48 -21.03 9.14
N HIS A 1128 -9.19 -20.74 8.99
CA HIS A 1128 -8.17 -21.78 8.90
C HIS A 1128 -8.04 -22.60 10.19
N HIS A 1129 -8.06 -21.94 11.34
CA HIS A 1129 -7.96 -22.60 12.64
C HIS A 1129 -9.18 -23.49 12.87
N ILE A 1130 -10.39 -22.98 12.66
CA ILE A 1130 -11.62 -23.73 12.93
C ILE A 1130 -11.82 -24.84 11.89
N GLY A 1131 -11.54 -24.57 10.62
CA GLY A 1131 -11.73 -25.51 9.52
C GLY A 1131 -10.86 -26.77 9.58
N GLN A 1132 -9.73 -26.72 10.30
CA GLN A 1132 -8.83 -27.87 10.50
C GLN A 1132 -9.15 -28.69 11.77
N ASN A 1133 -10.05 -28.21 12.63
CA ASN A 1133 -10.33 -28.82 13.93
C ASN A 1133 -11.75 -29.38 14.00
N CYS A 1134 -11.89 -30.71 13.92
CA CYS A 1134 -13.20 -31.38 13.95
C CYS A 1134 -13.97 -31.18 15.28
N GLU A 1135 -13.29 -30.85 16.38
CA GLU A 1135 -13.91 -30.69 17.71
C GLU A 1135 -14.73 -29.41 17.89
N TRP A 1136 -14.70 -28.47 16.95
CA TRP A 1136 -15.47 -27.21 17.04
C TRP A 1136 -16.97 -27.40 16.87
N TRP A 1137 -17.39 -28.44 16.14
CA TRP A 1137 -18.78 -28.59 15.68
C TRP A 1137 -19.44 -29.85 16.23
N SER A 1138 -19.30 -30.06 17.55
CA SER A 1138 -19.77 -31.27 18.26
C SER A 1138 -21.30 -31.46 18.27
N ARG A 1139 -22.08 -30.39 18.03
CA ARG A 1139 -23.54 -30.45 17.83
C ARG A 1139 -23.93 -30.16 16.37
N PRO A 1140 -23.88 -31.17 15.48
CA PRO A 1140 -24.11 -30.96 14.05
C PRO A 1140 -25.56 -30.59 13.72
N ASP A 1141 -26.51 -31.04 14.54
CA ASP A 1141 -27.96 -30.90 14.41
C ASP A 1141 -28.49 -29.48 14.66
N VAL A 1142 -27.83 -28.71 15.53
CA VAL A 1142 -28.33 -27.39 15.91
C VAL A 1142 -28.10 -26.35 14.81
N ASP A 1143 -29.11 -25.54 14.51
CA ASP A 1143 -29.03 -24.47 13.52
C ASP A 1143 -29.62 -23.17 14.09
N LEU A 1144 -28.81 -22.13 14.21
CA LEU A 1144 -29.27 -20.84 14.72
C LEU A 1144 -30.12 -20.06 13.70
N PHE A 1145 -30.16 -20.47 12.42
CA PHE A 1145 -31.07 -19.84 11.45
C PHE A 1145 -32.54 -20.04 11.82
N SER A 1146 -32.89 -21.20 12.39
CA SER A 1146 -34.28 -21.57 12.73
C SER A 1146 -34.72 -21.12 14.12
N MET A 1147 -33.79 -20.83 15.04
CA MET A 1147 -34.14 -20.28 16.36
C MET A 1147 -34.59 -18.81 16.30
N ASN A 1148 -34.25 -18.11 15.22
CA ASN A 1148 -34.55 -16.68 15.05
C ASN A 1148 -35.98 -16.41 14.53
N SER A 1149 -36.75 -17.44 14.12
CA SER A 1149 -38.17 -17.28 13.78
C SER A 1149 -39.08 -17.23 15.00
N LEU A 1150 -38.54 -17.39 16.22
CA LEU A 1150 -39.28 -17.41 17.48
C LEU A 1150 -39.11 -16.13 18.33
N GLY A 1151 -38.48 -15.08 17.80
CA GLY A 1151 -38.31 -13.83 18.52
C GLY A 1151 -37.86 -12.67 17.63
N VAL A 1152 -38.81 -12.10 16.89
CA VAL A 1152 -38.73 -10.74 16.34
C VAL A 1152 -39.81 -9.90 17.00
#